data_AF-W4LL61-F1
#
_entry.id   AF-W4LL61-F1
#
_cell.length_a   1.000
_cell.length_b   1.000
_cell.length_c   1.000
_cell.angle_alpha   90.00
_cell.angle_beta   90.00
_cell.angle_gamma   90.00
#
_symmetry.space_group_name_H-M   'P 1'
#
loop_
_entity.id
_entity.type
_entity.pdbx_description
1 polymer ?
#
loop_
_entity_poly.entity_id
_entity_poly.type
_entity_poly.pdbx_seq_one_letter_code
_entity_poly.pdbx_strand_id
1 'polypeptide(L)'
;MAVITRTQGATGAAGMVSSAHQLATLAGVEVLEKGGNAFDAAIAVAAVLTVVEPTSSNLFGGYGSLLIYDAKIGKTRYLDSNGFFPRNVNTDVFRPPANRRQMIRSAKAVSTPGTLNGFETLWRAYGTLAWPHLLERAIYYADRGFTVDDRLAEAIQRNWPHFSDYTKTIYAASGKPLKAGEQLVQHDLAASFRIAARDGAKSVHGGVLGRAIAEEMKRRDGFLSLEDLRANRAEWFEPIRIDYRGYEVVTAGPPSNSFAALLSLGIMSRFDVRALGHNTTAYLHRFAEATKHAFWARLRYAGGPEANAPPLDRLLSEAYWHEQAAQIDLEQASTFTPPTFEPTEGSNTTHFVVADQWGNIVSATLTLGRNFGSTVMATGTGIWLNNSLAYAVFEPKGNPMDALPGRRKHSSKTPTLIFKQGRPWVAIGTPGGHTIPQSVAQMVINLVDFEMDLQAALDAPRIAFVTPHWLLAEADIPEAVRGELVSMGHQIPKWRGGLGRANALSVLYTADGTLAQFTGASDRRADGYALGVTKAQGINPPKTPSLLMVVHKGSDRLEFIDPATQQILGHAKTGFAPHEVAVVPAKQLAYVTDYGTGNQPGHTLSVIDVSRRQTINTIDLMPYTRPHGIVASSDGARLYVTCEGQQALVVVDTQLQRVSHAIRTEQPGSHMVAISPDERQAYVTNFRTDTLTVIDLTERQVQQHIVVGEGAEGFAISPDGSAVFVASREINRLTRINTSTGAVEQQVQTDRFPIRAQVTPDGRYILVSALFQGSVQVFTTQDLKLVKRIEIGGAPLGILMTPDGRTAYVAQPPNNRVTEVDLNTWEVRSHFQSQHRPDGMAYLSPSPS
;
A
#
# COMPACT_ATOMS: atom_id res chain seq x y z
N MET A 1 6.33 4.47 22.91
CA MET A 1 6.25 3.12 22.32
C MET A 1 5.73 2.17 23.40
N ALA A 2 4.51 1.66 23.26
CA ALA A 2 4.04 0.58 24.12
C ALA A 2 4.69 -0.73 23.63
N VAL A 3 5.34 -1.47 24.52
CA VAL A 3 5.86 -2.80 24.23
C VAL A 3 4.66 -3.75 24.20
N ILE A 4 4.24 -4.15 22.99
CA ILE A 4 3.15 -5.13 22.79
C ILE A 4 3.80 -6.51 22.64
N THR A 5 3.50 -7.42 23.57
CA THR A 5 4.02 -8.78 23.63
C THR A 5 3.43 -9.68 22.54
N ARG A 6 4.28 -10.46 21.84
CA ARG A 6 3.95 -11.37 20.72
C ARG A 6 3.06 -12.58 21.09
N THR A 7 2.70 -12.77 22.35
CA THR A 7 2.11 -14.02 22.87
C THR A 7 0.58 -14.02 23.00
N GLN A 8 -0.10 -12.92 22.65
CA GLN A 8 -1.56 -12.84 22.60
C GLN A 8 -1.98 -12.26 21.25
N GLY A 9 -3.01 -12.85 20.61
CA GLY A 9 -3.54 -12.37 19.34
C GLY A 9 -3.97 -10.90 19.41
N ALA A 10 -3.63 -10.11 18.40
CA ALA A 10 -4.03 -8.71 18.33
C ALA A 10 -5.53 -8.63 18.06
N THR A 11 -6.23 -7.66 18.63
CA THR A 11 -7.67 -7.46 18.36
C THR A 11 -7.95 -6.10 17.73
N GLY A 12 -9.00 -6.05 16.90
CA GLY A 12 -9.48 -4.83 16.24
C GLY A 12 -10.98 -4.91 16.01
N ALA A 13 -11.68 -3.78 15.86
CA ALA A 13 -13.13 -3.76 15.60
C ALA A 13 -13.50 -3.08 14.27
N ALA A 14 -12.53 -2.42 13.61
CA ALA A 14 -12.67 -1.77 12.30
C ALA A 14 -11.78 -2.40 11.21
N GLY A 15 -10.93 -3.36 11.57
CA GLY A 15 -10.08 -4.06 10.61
C GLY A 15 -8.95 -4.82 11.29
N MET A 16 -8.25 -5.63 10.52
CA MET A 16 -7.12 -6.44 10.98
C MET A 16 -6.16 -6.69 9.83
N VAL A 17 -4.86 -6.55 10.10
CA VAL A 17 -3.79 -6.95 9.19
C VAL A 17 -2.86 -7.90 9.92
N SER A 18 -2.57 -9.06 9.32
CA SER A 18 -1.50 -9.95 9.77
C SER A 18 -0.60 -10.29 8.61
N SER A 19 0.68 -9.94 8.71
CA SER A 19 1.66 -10.15 7.64
C SER A 19 3.02 -10.57 8.20
N ALA A 20 3.90 -11.05 7.32
CA ALA A 20 5.21 -11.59 7.69
C ALA A 20 6.23 -10.55 8.16
N HIS A 21 5.93 -9.25 8.08
CA HIS A 21 6.83 -8.19 8.52
C HIS A 21 6.07 -7.00 9.11
N GLN A 22 6.53 -6.48 10.26
CA GLN A 22 5.87 -5.40 10.99
C GLN A 22 5.62 -4.15 10.14
N LEU A 23 6.62 -3.69 9.35
CA LEU A 23 6.45 -2.51 8.48
C LEU A 23 5.37 -2.71 7.40
N ALA A 24 5.18 -3.94 6.90
CA ALA A 24 4.12 -4.23 5.94
C ALA A 24 2.75 -4.27 6.63
N THR A 25 2.67 -4.84 7.84
CA THR A 25 1.46 -4.80 8.67
C THR A 25 1.04 -3.36 8.96
N LEU A 26 1.99 -2.49 9.33
CA LEU A 26 1.73 -1.06 9.56
C LEU A 26 1.23 -0.36 8.31
N ALA A 27 1.83 -0.60 7.14
CA ALA A 27 1.37 0.01 5.90
C ALA A 27 -0.08 -0.40 5.54
N GLY A 28 -0.45 -1.66 5.77
CA GLY A 28 -1.84 -2.11 5.62
C GLY A 28 -2.79 -1.43 6.59
N VAL A 29 -2.40 -1.33 7.87
CA VAL A 29 -3.21 -0.67 8.92
C VAL A 29 -3.41 0.80 8.60
N GLU A 30 -2.36 1.52 8.20
CA GLU A 30 -2.47 2.92 7.81
C GLU A 30 -3.43 3.14 6.63
N VAL A 31 -3.46 2.21 5.68
CA VAL A 31 -4.44 2.27 4.58
C VAL A 31 -5.86 2.09 5.10
N LEU A 32 -6.10 1.11 6.00
CA LEU A 32 -7.40 0.93 6.64
C LEU A 32 -7.82 2.16 7.48
N GLU A 33 -6.88 2.78 8.21
CA GLU A 33 -7.13 3.99 9.00
C GLU A 33 -7.42 5.22 8.14
N LYS A 34 -6.92 5.25 6.91
CA LYS A 34 -7.20 6.29 5.90
C LYS A 34 -8.46 6.00 5.08
N GLY A 35 -9.32 5.06 5.50
CA GLY A 35 -10.57 4.71 4.81
C GLY A 35 -10.42 3.78 3.61
N GLY A 36 -9.23 3.21 3.39
CA GLY A 36 -9.06 2.13 2.43
C GLY A 36 -9.73 0.85 2.90
N ASN A 37 -10.17 0.04 1.96
CA ASN A 37 -10.74 -1.28 2.27
C ASN A 37 -9.66 -2.38 2.31
N ALA A 38 -10.07 -3.61 2.61
CA ALA A 38 -9.15 -4.75 2.72
C ALA A 38 -8.37 -5.01 1.42
N PHE A 39 -8.96 -4.67 0.27
CA PHE A 39 -8.34 -4.82 -1.04
C PHE A 39 -7.25 -3.77 -1.26
N ASP A 40 -7.49 -2.51 -0.87
CA ASP A 40 -6.50 -1.43 -0.87
C ASP A 40 -5.34 -1.74 0.07
N ALA A 41 -5.64 -2.13 1.32
CA ALA A 41 -4.63 -2.45 2.32
C ALA A 41 -3.77 -3.65 1.91
N ALA A 42 -4.35 -4.65 1.24
CA ALA A 42 -3.60 -5.79 0.69
C ALA A 42 -2.53 -5.36 -0.34
N ILE A 43 -2.79 -4.32 -1.13
CA ILE A 43 -1.83 -3.79 -2.11
C ILE A 43 -0.65 -3.12 -1.39
N ALA A 44 -0.93 -2.31 -0.36
CA ALA A 44 0.11 -1.66 0.44
C ALA A 44 0.99 -2.69 1.19
N VAL A 45 0.37 -3.73 1.76
CA VAL A 45 1.10 -4.84 2.39
C VAL A 45 2.03 -5.51 1.37
N ALA A 46 1.52 -5.88 0.18
CA ALA A 46 2.32 -6.53 -0.86
C ALA A 46 3.46 -5.64 -1.39
N ALA A 47 3.20 -4.34 -1.54
CA ALA A 47 4.20 -3.37 -1.97
C ALA A 47 5.32 -3.24 -0.93
N VAL A 48 5.00 -3.12 0.36
CA VAL A 48 6.03 -3.03 1.40
C VAL A 48 6.78 -4.35 1.59
N LEU A 49 6.11 -5.51 1.51
CA LEU A 49 6.78 -6.83 1.55
C LEU A 49 7.81 -7.00 0.43
N THR A 50 7.64 -6.34 -0.71
CA THR A 50 8.65 -6.32 -1.79
C THR A 50 9.96 -5.66 -1.35
N VAL A 51 9.88 -4.68 -0.46
CA VAL A 51 11.02 -3.90 0.05
C VAL A 51 11.66 -4.62 1.24
N VAL A 52 10.84 -5.05 2.21
CA VAL A 52 11.31 -5.53 3.52
C VAL A 52 11.51 -7.04 3.58
N GLU A 53 10.86 -7.81 2.70
CA GLU A 53 11.09 -9.24 2.51
C GLU A 53 11.55 -9.57 1.07
N PRO A 54 12.64 -8.97 0.55
CA PRO A 54 13.08 -9.17 -0.84
C PRO A 54 13.50 -10.61 -1.13
N THR A 55 13.68 -11.42 -0.08
CA THR A 55 13.98 -12.85 -0.16
C THR A 55 12.78 -13.66 -0.64
N SER A 56 11.55 -13.26 -0.30
CA SER A 56 10.39 -14.15 -0.35
C SER A 56 9.38 -13.74 -1.42
N SER A 57 9.16 -12.45 -1.64
CA SER A 57 8.18 -11.96 -2.61
C SER A 57 8.66 -10.68 -3.29
N ASN A 58 8.07 -10.38 -4.44
CA ASN A 58 8.30 -9.13 -5.15
C ASN A 58 7.06 -8.80 -5.99
N LEU A 59 6.53 -7.58 -5.86
CA LEU A 59 5.35 -7.12 -6.58
C LEU A 59 5.58 -7.13 -8.10
N PHE A 60 6.79 -6.78 -8.54
CA PHE A 60 7.15 -6.67 -9.95
C PHE A 60 7.61 -7.99 -10.58
N GLY A 61 8.42 -8.76 -9.85
CA GLY A 61 9.10 -9.96 -10.37
C GLY A 61 8.57 -11.30 -9.84
N GLY A 62 7.62 -11.27 -8.91
CA GLY A 62 7.03 -12.45 -8.27
C GLY A 62 5.72 -12.92 -8.91
N TYR A 63 5.10 -13.91 -8.25
CA TYR A 63 3.82 -14.49 -8.66
C TYR A 63 3.00 -14.95 -7.44
N GLY A 64 1.66 -14.99 -7.54
CA GLY A 64 0.77 -15.03 -6.38
C GLY A 64 -0.52 -15.83 -6.56
N SER A 65 -1.25 -16.00 -5.46
CA SER A 65 -2.63 -16.48 -5.42
C SER A 65 -3.37 -15.68 -4.35
N LEU A 66 -4.50 -15.06 -4.73
CA LEU A 66 -5.30 -14.23 -3.83
C LEU A 66 -6.71 -14.83 -3.71
N LEU A 67 -7.11 -15.22 -2.51
CA LEU A 67 -8.48 -15.61 -2.20
C LEU A 67 -9.14 -14.46 -1.45
N ILE A 68 -10.28 -14.00 -1.94
CA ILE A 68 -10.98 -12.86 -1.37
C ILE A 68 -12.40 -13.22 -0.97
N TYR A 69 -12.95 -12.51 0.01
CA TYR A 69 -14.37 -12.45 0.31
C TYR A 69 -14.87 -11.03 0.10
N ASP A 70 -15.82 -10.86 -0.80
CA ASP A 70 -16.56 -9.61 -1.01
C ASP A 70 -17.83 -9.67 -0.14
N ALA A 71 -17.82 -8.89 0.95
CA ALA A 71 -18.92 -8.87 1.91
C ALA A 71 -20.17 -8.20 1.35
N LYS A 72 -20.04 -7.31 0.37
CA LYS A 72 -21.18 -6.62 -0.25
C LYS A 72 -22.11 -7.59 -0.96
N ILE A 73 -21.54 -8.60 -1.62
CA ILE A 73 -22.31 -9.61 -2.36
C ILE A 73 -22.30 -10.99 -1.68
N GLY A 74 -21.56 -11.15 -0.58
CA GLY A 74 -21.44 -12.39 0.17
C GLY A 74 -20.77 -13.52 -0.63
N LYS A 75 -19.74 -13.21 -1.45
CA LYS A 75 -19.08 -14.22 -2.30
C LYS A 75 -17.58 -14.28 -2.11
N THR A 76 -17.06 -15.51 -2.13
CA THR A 76 -15.63 -15.81 -2.23
C THR A 76 -15.21 -15.87 -3.69
N ARG A 77 -14.05 -15.30 -4.04
CA ARG A 77 -13.47 -15.36 -5.39
C ARG A 77 -11.97 -15.64 -5.32
N TYR A 78 -11.44 -16.34 -6.31
CA TYR A 78 -10.01 -16.60 -6.44
C TYR A 78 -9.42 -15.82 -7.63
N LEU A 79 -8.37 -15.04 -7.38
CA LEU A 79 -7.58 -14.37 -8.42
C LEU A 79 -6.23 -15.06 -8.57
N ASP A 80 -6.02 -15.66 -9.75
CA ASP A 80 -4.77 -16.28 -10.14
C ASP A 80 -3.80 -15.24 -10.69
N SER A 81 -2.65 -15.09 -10.02
CA SER A 81 -1.54 -14.23 -10.46
C SER A 81 -0.23 -15.03 -10.59
N ASN A 82 -0.35 -16.31 -10.93
CA ASN A 82 0.79 -17.23 -11.06
C ASN A 82 1.59 -17.03 -12.35
N GLY A 83 0.98 -16.44 -13.38
CA GLY A 83 1.59 -16.18 -14.67
C GLY A 83 1.70 -17.42 -15.57
N PHE A 84 2.46 -17.25 -16.66
CA PHE A 84 2.64 -18.24 -17.72
C PHE A 84 4.11 -18.59 -17.86
N PHE A 85 4.40 -19.80 -18.33
CA PHE A 85 5.73 -20.14 -18.80
C PHE A 85 6.03 -19.38 -20.11
N PRO A 86 7.26 -18.87 -20.31
CA PRO A 86 7.64 -18.20 -21.55
C PRO A 86 7.37 -19.07 -22.78
N ARG A 87 6.98 -18.47 -23.91
CA ARG A 87 6.66 -19.22 -25.14
C ARG A 87 7.84 -19.95 -25.77
N ASN A 88 9.06 -19.54 -25.45
CA ASN A 88 10.32 -20.13 -25.91
C ASN A 88 11.00 -20.98 -24.82
N VAL A 89 10.30 -21.32 -23.73
CA VAL A 89 10.87 -22.14 -22.67
C VAL A 89 11.40 -23.46 -23.24
N ASN A 90 12.64 -23.80 -22.88
CA ASN A 90 13.21 -25.11 -23.12
C ASN A 90 13.51 -25.77 -21.78
N THR A 91 12.70 -26.75 -21.40
CA THR A 91 12.85 -27.49 -20.13
C THR A 91 14.02 -28.48 -20.14
N ASP A 92 14.63 -28.77 -21.29
CA ASP A 92 15.73 -29.74 -21.40
C ASP A 92 16.96 -29.26 -20.61
N VAL A 93 17.09 -27.94 -20.40
CA VAL A 93 18.15 -27.36 -19.56
C VAL A 93 18.08 -27.76 -18.09
N PHE A 94 16.96 -28.31 -17.62
CA PHE A 94 16.81 -28.80 -16.23
C PHE A 94 17.05 -30.30 -16.09
N ARG A 95 17.38 -30.99 -17.19
CA ARG A 95 17.58 -32.45 -17.25
C ARG A 95 19.08 -32.80 -17.28
N PRO A 96 19.48 -34.00 -16.83
CA PRO A 96 20.85 -34.49 -17.00
C PRO A 96 21.32 -34.39 -18.47
N PRO A 97 22.59 -34.02 -18.74
CA PRO A 97 23.70 -33.83 -17.80
C PRO A 97 23.76 -32.42 -17.15
N ALA A 98 22.77 -31.55 -17.35
CA ALA A 98 22.80 -30.19 -16.82
C ALA A 98 22.71 -30.16 -15.28
N ASN A 99 23.40 -29.19 -14.67
CA ASN A 99 23.32 -28.97 -13.23
C ASN A 99 22.04 -28.22 -12.87
N ARG A 100 20.98 -28.96 -12.53
CA ARG A 100 19.69 -28.38 -12.11
C ARG A 100 19.84 -27.34 -10.99
N ARG A 101 20.72 -27.56 -10.00
CA ARG A 101 20.93 -26.62 -8.87
C ARG A 101 21.46 -25.27 -9.33
N GLN A 102 22.25 -25.24 -10.40
CA GLN A 102 22.72 -24.02 -11.03
C GLN A 102 21.60 -23.36 -11.86
N MET A 103 20.84 -24.15 -12.62
CA MET A 103 19.78 -23.64 -13.49
C MET A 103 18.63 -22.97 -12.73
N ILE A 104 18.26 -23.50 -11.55
CA ILE A 104 17.23 -22.88 -10.70
C ILE A 104 17.66 -21.53 -10.09
N ARG A 105 18.92 -21.11 -10.26
CA ARG A 105 19.50 -19.82 -9.86
C ARG A 105 19.94 -19.00 -11.08
N SER A 106 19.31 -19.20 -12.23
CA SER A 106 19.62 -18.47 -13.46
C SER A 106 18.38 -17.87 -14.10
N ALA A 107 18.58 -17.03 -15.11
CA ALA A 107 17.51 -16.46 -15.92
C ALA A 107 16.66 -17.55 -16.63
N LYS A 108 17.19 -18.76 -16.81
CA LYS A 108 16.40 -19.87 -17.40
C LYS A 108 15.27 -20.35 -16.49
N ALA A 109 15.32 -20.05 -15.19
CA ALA A 109 14.29 -20.47 -14.23
C ALA A 109 13.13 -19.47 -14.05
N VAL A 110 13.20 -18.30 -14.69
CA VAL A 110 12.20 -17.24 -14.54
C VAL A 110 10.99 -17.51 -15.44
N SER A 111 9.79 -17.51 -14.87
CA SER A 111 8.55 -17.36 -15.64
C SER A 111 8.06 -15.93 -15.60
N THR A 112 7.03 -15.65 -16.41
CA THR A 112 6.40 -14.34 -16.46
C THR A 112 5.88 -13.94 -15.07
N PRO A 113 6.38 -12.84 -14.47
CA PRO A 113 5.84 -12.28 -13.25
C PRO A 113 4.35 -11.96 -13.41
N GLY A 114 3.57 -12.14 -12.35
CA GLY A 114 2.11 -11.94 -12.40
C GLY A 114 1.54 -11.11 -11.25
N THR A 115 2.31 -10.87 -10.19
CA THR A 115 1.80 -10.25 -8.96
C THR A 115 1.25 -8.83 -9.20
N LEU A 116 1.95 -7.96 -9.94
CA LEU A 116 1.52 -6.59 -10.20
C LEU A 116 0.19 -6.53 -10.98
N ASN A 117 0.06 -7.34 -12.03
CA ASN A 117 -1.20 -7.52 -12.76
C ASN A 117 -2.33 -8.00 -11.82
N GLY A 118 -2.03 -8.92 -10.91
CA GLY A 118 -2.99 -9.40 -9.91
C GLY A 118 -3.51 -8.29 -9.00
N PHE A 119 -2.61 -7.51 -8.40
CA PHE A 119 -3.01 -6.43 -7.51
C PHE A 119 -3.66 -5.24 -8.22
N GLU A 120 -3.25 -4.91 -9.46
CA GLU A 120 -3.98 -3.90 -10.25
C GLU A 120 -5.38 -4.40 -10.65
N THR A 121 -5.53 -5.68 -10.99
CA THR A 121 -6.84 -6.29 -11.29
C THR A 121 -7.76 -6.26 -10.05
N LEU A 122 -7.20 -6.55 -8.87
CA LEU A 122 -7.92 -6.43 -7.61
C LEU A 122 -8.34 -4.98 -7.33
N TRP A 123 -7.40 -4.04 -7.46
CA TRP A 123 -7.65 -2.60 -7.27
C TRP A 123 -8.72 -2.06 -8.21
N ARG A 124 -8.67 -2.41 -9.50
CA ARG A 124 -9.69 -1.97 -10.46
C ARG A 124 -11.08 -2.51 -10.15
N ALA A 125 -11.16 -3.69 -9.55
CA ALA A 125 -12.42 -4.33 -9.20
C ALA A 125 -13.02 -3.81 -7.88
N TYR A 126 -12.16 -3.50 -6.89
CA TYR A 126 -12.64 -3.21 -5.53
C TYR A 126 -11.94 -2.06 -4.80
N GLY A 127 -10.87 -1.50 -5.35
CA GLY A 127 -10.10 -0.44 -4.70
C GLY A 127 -10.90 0.85 -4.55
N THR A 128 -10.65 1.56 -3.45
CA THR A 128 -11.33 2.82 -3.11
C THR A 128 -10.37 3.99 -2.99
N LEU A 129 -9.10 3.72 -2.65
CA LEU A 129 -8.06 4.75 -2.65
C LEU A 129 -7.33 4.82 -3.99
N ALA A 130 -6.72 5.98 -4.27
CA ALA A 130 -5.95 6.17 -5.48
C ALA A 130 -4.71 5.25 -5.50
N TRP A 131 -4.49 4.56 -6.62
CA TRP A 131 -3.38 3.61 -6.81
C TRP A 131 -1.99 4.12 -6.33
N PRO A 132 -1.57 5.37 -6.63
CA PRO A 132 -0.29 5.88 -6.15
C PRO A 132 -0.13 5.86 -4.62
N HIS A 133 -1.22 6.16 -3.88
CA HIS A 133 -1.18 6.23 -2.42
C HIS A 133 -0.87 4.87 -1.79
N LEU A 134 -1.28 3.78 -2.44
CA LEU A 134 -1.06 2.41 -1.97
C LEU A 134 0.41 2.00 -2.06
N LEU A 135 1.24 2.73 -2.82
CA LEU A 135 2.67 2.44 -3.04
C LEU A 135 3.60 3.37 -2.25
N GLU A 136 3.08 4.44 -1.63
CA GLU A 136 3.88 5.47 -0.97
C GLU A 136 4.81 4.92 0.11
N ARG A 137 4.32 4.02 0.98
CA ARG A 137 5.14 3.42 2.04
C ARG A 137 6.25 2.54 1.49
N ALA A 138 5.99 1.82 0.39
CA ALA A 138 7.03 1.05 -0.27
C ALA A 138 8.10 1.96 -0.87
N ILE A 139 7.71 3.07 -1.52
CA ILE A 139 8.65 4.09 -2.03
C ILE A 139 9.49 4.65 -0.87
N TYR A 140 8.85 5.03 0.23
CA TYR A 140 9.54 5.59 1.40
C TYR A 140 10.57 4.63 1.99
N TYR A 141 10.18 3.38 2.30
CA TYR A 141 11.08 2.40 2.90
C TYR A 141 12.19 1.97 1.94
N ALA A 142 11.93 1.91 0.63
CA ALA A 142 12.97 1.62 -0.35
C ALA A 142 13.99 2.77 -0.46
N ASP A 143 13.54 4.03 -0.42
CA ASP A 143 14.40 5.20 -0.64
C ASP A 143 15.17 5.65 0.62
N ARG A 144 14.53 5.56 1.79
CA ARG A 144 15.14 5.91 3.09
C ARG A 144 15.84 4.73 3.76
N GLY A 145 15.48 3.52 3.33
CA GLY A 145 15.96 2.27 3.89
C GLY A 145 15.27 1.86 5.19
N PHE A 146 15.55 0.63 5.59
CA PHE A 146 15.08 0.02 6.82
C PHE A 146 16.20 -0.84 7.43
N THR A 147 16.07 -1.14 8.72
CA THR A 147 17.05 -1.94 9.45
C THR A 147 16.93 -3.41 9.06
N VAL A 148 18.05 -4.00 8.65
CA VAL A 148 18.14 -5.42 8.31
C VAL A 148 18.04 -6.25 9.59
N ASP A 149 17.15 -7.25 9.59
CA ASP A 149 17.03 -8.22 10.67
C ASP A 149 18.00 -9.41 10.49
N ASP A 150 18.11 -10.27 11.50
CA ASP A 150 19.00 -11.45 11.48
C ASP A 150 18.70 -12.38 10.30
N ARG A 151 17.41 -12.52 9.98
CA ARG A 151 16.91 -13.41 8.94
C ARG A 151 17.33 -12.94 7.55
N LEU A 152 17.13 -11.66 7.25
CA LEU A 152 17.50 -11.05 5.99
C LEU A 152 19.01 -11.01 5.85
N ALA A 153 19.75 -10.68 6.91
CA ALA A 153 21.21 -10.76 6.93
C ALA A 153 21.72 -12.17 6.60
N GLU A 154 21.14 -13.20 7.23
CA GLU A 154 21.50 -14.59 6.95
C GLU A 154 21.18 -14.97 5.49
N ALA A 155 20.03 -14.53 4.97
CA ALA A 155 19.64 -14.79 3.59
C ALA A 155 20.56 -14.09 2.58
N ILE A 156 20.98 -12.85 2.85
CA ILE A 156 21.95 -12.10 2.05
C ILE A 156 23.28 -12.84 2.07
N GLN A 157 23.81 -13.16 3.25
CA GLN A 157 25.09 -13.85 3.42
C GLN A 157 25.12 -15.21 2.70
N ARG A 158 24.04 -16.00 2.79
CA ARG A 158 23.92 -17.30 2.13
C ARG A 158 23.84 -17.21 0.60
N ASN A 159 23.26 -16.14 0.05
CA ASN A 159 23.12 -15.97 -1.40
C ASN A 159 24.18 -15.03 -2.00
N TRP A 160 25.03 -14.42 -1.18
CA TRP A 160 26.11 -13.51 -1.59
C TRP A 160 26.98 -14.03 -2.74
N PRO A 161 27.38 -15.32 -2.79
CA PRO A 161 28.18 -15.85 -3.90
C PRO A 161 27.45 -15.85 -5.25
N HIS A 162 26.12 -15.74 -5.24
CA HIS A 162 25.27 -15.73 -6.44
C HIS A 162 24.84 -14.33 -6.87
N PHE A 163 25.11 -13.31 -6.07
CA PHE A 163 24.76 -11.93 -6.39
C PHE A 163 25.67 -11.39 -7.51
N SER A 164 25.08 -10.67 -8.46
CA SER A 164 25.84 -9.91 -9.45
C SER A 164 26.56 -8.74 -8.79
N ASP A 165 27.58 -8.20 -9.45
CA ASP A 165 28.28 -7.02 -8.94
C ASP A 165 27.34 -5.84 -8.71
N TYR A 166 26.37 -5.63 -9.61
CA TYR A 166 25.28 -4.67 -9.42
C TYR A 166 24.43 -4.96 -8.16
N THR A 167 24.02 -6.21 -7.93
CA THR A 167 23.24 -6.52 -6.72
C THR A 167 24.06 -6.28 -5.45
N LYS A 168 25.36 -6.58 -5.49
CA LYS A 168 26.26 -6.35 -4.37
C LYS A 168 26.41 -4.86 -4.04
N THR A 169 26.18 -3.93 -4.96
CA THR A 169 26.20 -2.49 -4.64
C THR A 169 25.00 -2.08 -3.77
N ILE A 170 23.89 -2.81 -3.84
CA ILE A 170 22.66 -2.54 -3.07
C ILE A 170 22.70 -3.25 -1.71
N TYR A 171 23.16 -4.51 -1.69
CA TYR A 171 23.13 -5.37 -0.50
C TYR A 171 24.49 -5.44 0.23
N ALA A 172 25.34 -4.43 0.10
CA ALA A 172 26.61 -4.31 0.81
C ALA A 172 26.69 -3.13 1.77
N ALA A 173 27.42 -3.32 2.86
CA ALA A 173 28.12 -2.25 3.57
C ALA A 173 29.63 -2.45 3.40
N SER A 174 30.33 -1.42 2.89
CA SER A 174 31.80 -1.45 2.71
C SER A 174 32.31 -2.68 1.94
N GLY A 175 31.60 -3.08 0.88
CA GLY A 175 31.95 -4.22 0.02
C GLY A 175 31.68 -5.61 0.62
N LYS A 176 31.05 -5.70 1.80
CA LYS A 176 30.67 -6.95 2.46
C LYS A 176 29.15 -7.07 2.53
N PRO A 177 28.58 -8.29 2.55
CA PRO A 177 27.13 -8.49 2.69
C PRO A 177 26.61 -7.79 3.95
N LEU A 178 25.45 -7.14 3.82
CA LEU A 178 24.78 -6.48 4.95
C LEU A 178 24.53 -7.45 6.10
N LYS A 179 24.71 -6.95 7.32
CA LYS A 179 24.48 -7.64 8.59
C LYS A 179 23.26 -7.09 9.30
N ALA A 180 22.78 -7.83 10.30
CA ALA A 180 21.70 -7.38 11.15
C ALA A 180 22.05 -6.05 11.83
N GLY A 181 21.09 -5.15 11.92
CA GLY A 181 21.27 -3.79 12.45
C GLY A 181 21.77 -2.76 11.43
N GLU A 182 22.28 -3.18 10.27
CA GLU A 182 22.66 -2.26 9.20
C GLU A 182 21.43 -1.81 8.38
N GLN A 183 21.56 -0.69 7.66
CA GLN A 183 20.48 -0.15 6.83
C GLN A 183 20.57 -0.70 5.41
N LEU A 184 19.46 -1.26 4.91
CA LEU A 184 19.29 -1.59 3.50
C LEU A 184 18.55 -0.46 2.78
N VAL A 185 19.20 0.20 1.83
CA VAL A 185 18.63 1.25 0.98
C VAL A 185 18.54 0.75 -0.47
N GLN A 186 17.39 0.93 -1.12
CA GLN A 186 17.06 0.36 -2.42
C GLN A 186 16.52 1.45 -3.38
N HIS A 187 17.35 2.46 -3.69
CA HIS A 187 16.95 3.62 -4.54
C HIS A 187 16.35 3.22 -5.90
N ASP A 188 16.94 2.23 -6.57
CA ASP A 188 16.43 1.76 -7.87
C ASP A 188 15.04 1.12 -7.74
N LEU A 189 14.79 0.40 -6.64
CA LEU A 189 13.46 -0.16 -6.35
C LEU A 189 12.45 0.95 -6.05
N ALA A 190 12.86 2.01 -5.33
CA ALA A 190 12.01 3.18 -5.11
C ALA A 190 11.65 3.88 -6.43
N ALA A 191 12.60 4.02 -7.35
CA ALA A 191 12.34 4.53 -8.69
C ALA A 191 11.36 3.64 -9.48
N SER A 192 11.51 2.31 -9.41
CA SER A 192 10.57 1.36 -10.00
C SER A 192 9.16 1.51 -9.42
N PHE A 193 9.01 1.70 -8.11
CA PHE A 193 7.73 1.99 -7.49
C PHE A 193 7.12 3.33 -7.95
N ARG A 194 7.91 4.39 -8.11
CA ARG A 194 7.43 5.68 -8.66
C ARG A 194 6.90 5.52 -10.09
N ILE A 195 7.60 4.74 -10.92
CA ILE A 195 7.14 4.41 -12.28
C ILE A 195 5.81 3.64 -12.23
N ALA A 196 5.70 2.65 -11.35
CA ALA A 196 4.47 1.86 -11.22
C ALA A 196 3.31 2.62 -10.58
N ALA A 197 3.58 3.60 -9.71
CA ALA A 197 2.57 4.52 -9.19
C ALA A 197 1.95 5.35 -10.32
N ARG A 198 2.75 5.80 -11.28
CA ARG A 198 2.29 6.55 -12.46
C ARG A 198 1.62 5.65 -13.51
N ASP A 199 2.23 4.51 -13.84
CA ASP A 199 1.90 3.73 -15.03
C ASP A 199 1.10 2.45 -14.74
N GLY A 200 0.85 2.10 -13.48
CA GLY A 200 0.21 0.84 -13.09
C GLY A 200 1.00 -0.40 -13.53
N ALA A 201 0.33 -1.52 -13.78
CA ALA A 201 1.00 -2.75 -14.20
C ALA A 201 1.60 -2.67 -15.60
N LYS A 202 1.14 -1.73 -16.43
CA LYS A 202 1.74 -1.43 -17.74
C LYS A 202 3.23 -1.11 -17.61
N SER A 203 3.71 -0.60 -16.48
CA SER A 203 5.15 -0.39 -16.22
C SER A 203 6.00 -1.63 -16.48
N VAL A 204 5.54 -2.82 -16.05
CA VAL A 204 6.19 -4.13 -16.25
C VAL A 204 5.67 -4.83 -17.50
N HIS A 205 4.36 -4.77 -17.77
CA HIS A 205 3.72 -5.56 -18.82
C HIS A 205 3.68 -4.85 -20.19
N GLY A 206 4.71 -4.04 -20.48
CA GLY A 206 4.87 -3.33 -21.76
C GLY A 206 5.64 -2.01 -21.67
N GLY A 207 5.88 -1.52 -20.46
CA GLY A 207 6.55 -0.26 -20.15
C GLY A 207 8.06 -0.39 -19.98
N VAL A 208 8.65 0.62 -19.35
CA VAL A 208 10.11 0.75 -19.21
C VAL A 208 10.71 -0.34 -18.31
N LEU A 209 10.03 -0.73 -17.23
CA LEU A 209 10.50 -1.80 -16.34
C LEU A 209 10.46 -3.15 -17.06
N GLY A 210 9.41 -3.39 -17.86
CA GLY A 210 9.31 -4.59 -18.68
C GLY A 210 10.43 -4.74 -19.71
N ARG A 211 10.82 -3.63 -20.34
CA ARG A 211 11.98 -3.60 -21.25
C ARG A 211 13.28 -3.92 -20.53
N ALA A 212 13.53 -3.30 -19.37
CA ALA A 212 14.72 -3.58 -18.55
C ALA A 212 14.78 -5.05 -18.11
N ILE A 213 13.65 -5.65 -17.72
CA ILE A 213 13.56 -7.07 -17.40
C ILE A 213 13.91 -7.90 -18.65
N ALA A 214 13.25 -7.68 -19.78
CA ALA A 214 13.50 -8.45 -21.01
C ALA A 214 14.95 -8.34 -21.51
N GLU A 215 15.58 -7.17 -21.37
CA GLU A 215 16.99 -6.96 -21.69
C GLU A 215 17.92 -7.74 -20.76
N GLU A 216 17.68 -7.72 -19.45
CA GLU A 216 18.45 -8.52 -18.49
C GLU A 216 18.29 -10.02 -18.75
N MET A 217 17.07 -10.46 -19.08
CA MET A 217 16.79 -11.85 -19.45
C MET A 217 17.57 -12.25 -20.71
N LYS A 218 17.56 -11.42 -21.76
CA LYS A 218 18.33 -11.65 -22.98
C LYS A 218 19.84 -11.71 -22.70
N ARG A 219 20.36 -10.78 -21.89
CA ARG A 219 21.79 -10.71 -21.51
C ARG A 219 22.26 -11.97 -20.77
N ARG A 220 21.36 -12.65 -20.05
CA ARG A 220 21.64 -13.84 -19.25
C ARG A 220 21.15 -15.14 -19.88
N ASP A 221 20.84 -15.13 -21.18
CA ASP A 221 20.36 -16.32 -21.90
C ASP A 221 19.10 -16.95 -21.24
N GLY A 222 18.20 -16.08 -20.78
CA GLY A 222 16.90 -16.43 -20.22
C GLY A 222 15.80 -16.51 -21.29
N PHE A 223 14.70 -17.19 -20.94
CA PHE A 223 13.60 -17.43 -21.87
C PHE A 223 12.63 -16.24 -21.96
N LEU A 224 12.30 -15.62 -20.83
CA LEU A 224 11.29 -14.57 -20.74
C LEU A 224 11.56 -13.39 -21.68
N SER A 225 10.62 -13.13 -22.59
CA SER A 225 10.65 -12.00 -23.51
C SER A 225 9.71 -10.86 -23.08
N LEU A 226 9.86 -9.69 -23.70
CA LEU A 226 8.91 -8.58 -23.52
C LEU A 226 7.49 -8.96 -23.97
N GLU A 227 7.36 -9.83 -24.98
CA GLU A 227 6.06 -10.27 -25.48
C GLU A 227 5.37 -11.25 -24.53
N ASP A 228 6.15 -12.05 -23.80
CA ASP A 228 5.62 -12.87 -22.70
C ASP A 228 5.12 -12.00 -21.55
N LEU A 229 5.83 -10.90 -21.23
CA LEU A 229 5.39 -9.92 -20.23
C LEU A 229 4.07 -9.24 -20.64
N ARG A 230 3.95 -8.81 -21.90
CA ARG A 230 2.72 -8.19 -22.43
C ARG A 230 1.53 -9.14 -22.45
N ALA A 231 1.76 -10.41 -22.76
CA ALA A 231 0.71 -11.43 -22.82
C ALA A 231 0.24 -11.91 -21.45
N ASN A 232 0.94 -11.54 -20.37
CA ASN A 232 0.54 -11.88 -19.02
C ASN A 232 -0.76 -11.21 -18.63
N ARG A 233 -1.59 -11.92 -17.87
CA ARG A 233 -2.80 -11.39 -17.23
C ARG A 233 -3.07 -12.15 -15.94
N ALA A 234 -3.75 -11.48 -15.01
CA ALA A 234 -4.37 -12.13 -13.86
C ALA A 234 -5.84 -12.44 -14.18
N GLU A 235 -6.34 -13.59 -13.73
CA GLU A 235 -7.68 -14.07 -14.09
C GLU A 235 -8.44 -14.56 -12.85
N TRP A 236 -9.75 -14.27 -12.83
CA TRP A 236 -10.67 -14.73 -11.81
C TRP A 236 -11.10 -16.17 -12.08
N PHE A 237 -11.04 -17.01 -11.06
CA PHE A 237 -11.49 -18.39 -11.06
C PHE A 237 -12.42 -18.64 -9.88
N GLU A 238 -13.24 -19.69 -10.01
CA GLU A 238 -14.08 -20.15 -8.91
C GLU A 238 -13.24 -20.84 -7.84
N PRO A 239 -13.45 -20.53 -6.54
CA PRO A 239 -12.83 -21.26 -5.45
C PRO A 239 -13.48 -22.65 -5.28
N ILE A 240 -12.76 -23.55 -4.62
CA ILE A 240 -13.24 -24.89 -4.25
C ILE A 240 -13.50 -24.97 -2.75
N ARG A 241 -14.43 -25.82 -2.34
CA ARG A 241 -14.89 -25.92 -0.95
C ARG A 241 -15.30 -27.33 -0.54
N ILE A 242 -15.27 -27.60 0.77
CA ILE A 242 -15.84 -28.80 1.40
C ILE A 242 -16.59 -28.42 2.67
N ASP A 243 -17.53 -29.25 3.10
CA ASP A 243 -17.96 -29.28 4.51
C ASP A 243 -16.96 -30.10 5.32
N TYR A 244 -16.45 -29.50 6.39
CA TYR A 244 -15.58 -30.14 7.36
C TYR A 244 -16.19 -29.96 8.75
N ARG A 245 -17.01 -30.94 9.15
CA ARG A 245 -17.68 -30.98 10.46
C ARG A 245 -18.57 -29.76 10.72
N GLY A 246 -19.34 -29.34 9.70
CA GLY A 246 -20.23 -28.18 9.78
C GLY A 246 -19.54 -26.82 9.57
N TYR A 247 -18.25 -26.83 9.22
CA TYR A 247 -17.52 -25.65 8.76
C TYR A 247 -17.28 -25.75 7.26
N GLU A 248 -17.57 -24.70 6.51
CA GLU A 248 -17.23 -24.67 5.07
C GLU A 248 -15.79 -24.16 4.91
N VAL A 249 -14.90 -25.03 4.41
CA VAL A 249 -13.49 -24.70 4.18
C VAL A 249 -13.28 -24.41 2.70
N VAL A 250 -12.90 -23.18 2.36
CA VAL A 250 -12.80 -22.66 1.00
C VAL A 250 -11.36 -22.32 0.65
N THR A 251 -10.87 -22.76 -0.50
CA THR A 251 -9.51 -22.41 -1.00
C THR A 251 -9.50 -22.17 -2.51
N ALA A 252 -8.32 -21.83 -3.06
CA ALA A 252 -8.13 -21.57 -4.47
C ALA A 252 -8.44 -22.81 -5.35
N GLY A 253 -9.31 -22.64 -6.35
CA GLY A 253 -9.62 -23.67 -7.33
C GLY A 253 -8.59 -23.79 -8.47
N PRO A 254 -8.73 -24.76 -9.39
CA PRO A 254 -7.89 -24.88 -10.57
C PRO A 254 -7.79 -23.54 -11.33
N PRO A 255 -6.60 -23.08 -11.74
CA PRO A 255 -5.35 -23.84 -11.94
C PRO A 255 -4.50 -24.06 -10.68
N SER A 256 -4.98 -23.67 -9.50
CA SER A 256 -4.35 -24.01 -8.22
C SER A 256 -4.58 -25.48 -7.86
N ASN A 257 -3.56 -26.09 -7.28
CA ASN A 257 -3.57 -27.46 -6.75
C ASN A 257 -3.82 -27.47 -5.24
N SER A 258 -4.59 -26.50 -4.73
CA SER A 258 -4.91 -26.37 -3.30
C SER A 258 -5.89 -27.43 -2.80
N PHE A 259 -6.53 -28.17 -3.71
CA PHE A 259 -7.41 -29.29 -3.37
C PHE A 259 -6.74 -30.36 -2.50
N ALA A 260 -5.40 -30.45 -2.50
CA ALA A 260 -4.65 -31.34 -1.62
C ALA A 260 -4.87 -31.04 -0.12
N ALA A 261 -5.10 -29.78 0.25
CA ALA A 261 -5.44 -29.40 1.63
C ALA A 261 -6.84 -29.92 2.00
N LEU A 262 -7.82 -29.69 1.13
CA LEU A 262 -9.20 -30.16 1.32
C LEU A 262 -9.29 -31.68 1.32
N LEU A 263 -8.52 -32.37 0.47
CA LEU A 263 -8.46 -33.83 0.47
C LEU A 263 -7.85 -34.39 1.76
N SER A 264 -6.80 -33.77 2.28
CA SER A 264 -6.24 -34.16 3.60
C SER A 264 -7.29 -34.03 4.71
N LEU A 265 -8.05 -32.92 4.71
CA LEU A 265 -9.16 -32.72 5.65
C LEU A 265 -10.27 -33.75 5.45
N GLY A 266 -10.70 -33.98 4.21
CA GLY A 266 -11.72 -34.96 3.85
C GLY A 266 -11.39 -36.36 4.37
N ILE A 267 -10.15 -36.84 4.15
CA ILE A 267 -9.68 -38.12 4.68
C ILE A 267 -9.68 -38.11 6.22
N MET A 268 -9.12 -37.06 6.84
CA MET A 268 -9.08 -36.96 8.31
C MET A 268 -10.47 -36.88 8.95
N SER A 269 -11.49 -36.38 8.23
CA SER A 269 -12.87 -36.33 8.72
C SER A 269 -13.47 -37.71 8.98
N ARG A 270 -12.87 -38.78 8.42
CA ARG A 270 -13.30 -40.18 8.59
C ARG A 270 -12.81 -40.82 9.88
N PHE A 271 -11.98 -40.12 10.65
CA PHE A 271 -11.52 -40.54 11.98
C PHE A 271 -12.12 -39.64 13.07
N ASP A 272 -12.21 -40.17 14.30
CA ASP A 272 -12.52 -39.35 15.49
C ASP A 272 -11.24 -38.65 15.97
N VAL A 273 -10.91 -37.55 15.29
CA VAL A 273 -9.66 -36.79 15.53
C VAL A 273 -9.57 -36.27 16.97
N ARG A 274 -10.69 -35.89 17.58
CA ARG A 274 -10.73 -35.45 18.97
C ARG A 274 -10.34 -36.60 19.91
N ALA A 275 -10.90 -37.79 19.72
CA ALA A 275 -10.56 -38.96 20.53
C ALA A 275 -9.11 -39.44 20.33
N LEU A 276 -8.51 -39.20 19.16
CA LEU A 276 -7.09 -39.51 18.93
C LEU A 276 -6.16 -38.65 19.79
N GLY A 277 -6.57 -37.44 20.19
CA GLY A 277 -5.78 -36.50 20.98
C GLY A 277 -4.77 -35.70 20.14
N HIS A 278 -4.58 -34.43 20.49
CA HIS A 278 -3.70 -33.52 19.75
C HIS A 278 -2.23 -33.95 19.86
N ASN A 279 -1.55 -34.02 18.71
CA ASN A 279 -0.14 -34.40 18.59
C ASN A 279 0.24 -35.73 19.28
N THR A 280 -0.71 -36.66 19.44
CA THR A 280 -0.41 -38.04 19.78
C THR A 280 0.11 -38.81 18.57
N THR A 281 0.77 -39.94 18.80
CA THR A 281 1.23 -40.84 17.74
C THR A 281 0.08 -41.27 16.83
N ALA A 282 -1.08 -41.63 17.41
CA ALA A 282 -2.24 -42.09 16.67
C ALA A 282 -2.80 -41.02 15.71
N TYR A 283 -2.83 -39.75 16.15
CA TYR A 283 -3.22 -38.62 15.31
C TYR A 283 -2.18 -38.34 14.23
N LEU A 284 -0.91 -38.17 14.60
CA LEU A 284 0.15 -37.77 13.68
C LEU A 284 0.44 -38.83 12.62
N HIS A 285 0.34 -40.11 12.96
CA HIS A 285 0.47 -41.20 12.00
C HIS A 285 -0.61 -41.10 10.91
N ARG A 286 -1.89 -41.02 11.30
CA ARG A 286 -3.02 -40.91 10.35
C ARG A 286 -2.94 -39.64 9.52
N PHE A 287 -2.53 -38.53 10.13
CA PHE A 287 -2.34 -37.28 9.40
C PHE A 287 -1.21 -37.41 8.37
N ALA A 288 -0.07 -38.00 8.73
CA ALA A 288 1.03 -38.25 7.79
C ALA A 288 0.57 -39.11 6.60
N GLU A 289 -0.13 -40.22 6.85
CA GLU A 289 -0.66 -41.09 5.80
C GLU A 289 -1.69 -40.36 4.92
N ALA A 290 -2.65 -39.64 5.51
CA ALA A 290 -3.64 -38.84 4.77
C ALA A 290 -2.96 -37.81 3.85
N THR A 291 -1.89 -37.15 4.31
CA THR A 291 -1.13 -36.20 3.48
C THR A 291 -0.36 -36.88 2.34
N LYS A 292 0.11 -38.13 2.50
CA LYS A 292 0.70 -38.92 1.41
C LYS A 292 -0.33 -39.19 0.31
N HIS A 293 -1.54 -39.62 0.68
CA HIS A 293 -2.65 -39.83 -0.28
C HIS A 293 -3.03 -38.52 -0.99
N ALA A 294 -3.15 -37.42 -0.26
CA ALA A 294 -3.47 -36.12 -0.85
C ALA A 294 -2.37 -35.62 -1.80
N PHE A 295 -1.10 -35.82 -1.41
CA PHE A 295 0.04 -35.48 -2.24
C PHE A 295 0.12 -36.35 -3.50
N TRP A 296 -0.15 -37.66 -3.40
CA TRP A 296 -0.27 -38.56 -4.54
C TRP A 296 -1.33 -38.06 -5.53
N ALA A 297 -2.54 -37.74 -5.05
CA ALA A 297 -3.62 -37.24 -5.90
C ALA A 297 -3.24 -35.94 -6.60
N ARG A 298 -2.53 -35.05 -5.90
CA ARG A 298 -1.98 -33.83 -6.50
C ARG A 298 -1.04 -34.14 -7.66
N LEU A 299 -0.08 -35.07 -7.51
CA LEU A 299 0.86 -35.39 -8.59
C LEU A 299 0.16 -36.03 -9.79
N ARG A 300 -0.91 -36.80 -9.54
CA ARG A 300 -1.69 -37.46 -10.59
C ARG A 300 -2.61 -36.50 -11.36
N TYR A 301 -3.28 -35.60 -10.65
CA TYR A 301 -4.43 -34.84 -11.17
C TYR A 301 -4.23 -33.32 -11.24
N ALA A 302 -3.03 -32.81 -10.95
CA ALA A 302 -2.73 -31.40 -11.16
C ALA A 302 -3.10 -30.95 -12.58
N GLY A 303 -3.67 -29.76 -12.70
CA GLY A 303 -4.08 -29.25 -14.00
C GLY A 303 -4.96 -28.02 -13.88
N GLY A 304 -5.55 -27.60 -15.00
CA GLY A 304 -6.35 -26.38 -15.06
C GLY A 304 -7.44 -26.44 -16.12
N PRO A 305 -8.26 -25.39 -16.22
CA PRO A 305 -9.38 -25.37 -17.16
C PRO A 305 -8.97 -25.46 -18.64
N GLU A 306 -7.71 -25.14 -18.96
CA GLU A 306 -7.17 -25.20 -20.33
C GLU A 306 -6.63 -26.60 -20.74
N ALA A 307 -6.42 -27.50 -19.78
CA ALA A 307 -5.97 -28.88 -19.99
C ALA A 307 -5.99 -29.69 -18.67
N ASN A 308 -6.44 -30.94 -18.74
CA ASN A 308 -6.35 -31.92 -17.64
C ASN A 308 -6.97 -31.44 -16.32
N ALA A 309 -8.20 -30.91 -16.35
CA ALA A 309 -8.88 -30.47 -15.13
C ALA A 309 -8.95 -31.61 -14.09
N PRO A 310 -8.62 -31.35 -12.81
CA PRO A 310 -8.73 -32.36 -11.76
C PRO A 310 -10.18 -32.84 -11.62
N PRO A 311 -10.43 -34.15 -11.38
CA PRO A 311 -11.77 -34.68 -11.20
C PRO A 311 -12.29 -34.35 -9.79
N LEU A 312 -12.58 -33.06 -9.54
CA LEU A 312 -12.89 -32.54 -8.21
C LEU A 312 -14.17 -33.17 -7.61
N ASP A 313 -15.18 -33.46 -8.43
CA ASP A 313 -16.41 -34.13 -7.97
C ASP A 313 -16.13 -35.51 -7.35
N ARG A 314 -15.06 -36.18 -7.80
CA ARG A 314 -14.57 -37.42 -7.18
C ARG A 314 -13.68 -37.10 -6.00
N LEU A 315 -12.63 -36.31 -6.20
CA LEU A 315 -11.57 -36.08 -5.19
C LEU A 315 -12.10 -35.42 -3.91
N LEU A 316 -13.16 -34.62 -4.01
CA LEU A 316 -13.79 -33.91 -2.89
C LEU A 316 -15.12 -34.56 -2.46
N SER A 317 -15.31 -35.84 -2.76
CA SER A 317 -16.49 -36.61 -2.31
C SER A 317 -16.21 -37.46 -1.09
N GLU A 318 -17.23 -37.64 -0.24
CA GLU A 318 -17.13 -38.53 0.93
C GLU A 318 -16.79 -39.97 0.56
N ALA A 319 -17.33 -40.48 -0.56
CA ALA A 319 -17.06 -41.83 -1.04
C ALA A 319 -15.56 -42.04 -1.30
N TYR A 320 -14.91 -41.08 -1.96
CA TYR A 320 -13.47 -41.14 -2.19
C TYR A 320 -12.69 -41.03 -0.87
N TRP A 321 -13.11 -40.16 0.06
CA TRP A 321 -12.43 -40.03 1.35
C TRP A 321 -12.52 -41.29 2.19
N HIS A 322 -13.66 -41.99 2.19
CA HIS A 322 -13.81 -43.30 2.82
C HIS A 322 -12.89 -44.34 2.20
N GLU A 323 -12.83 -44.39 0.86
CA GLU A 323 -11.93 -45.30 0.13
C GLU A 323 -10.46 -45.05 0.51
N GLN A 324 -10.03 -43.80 0.57
CA GLN A 324 -8.65 -43.46 0.93
C GLN A 324 -8.35 -43.70 2.41
N ALA A 325 -9.26 -43.37 3.32
CA ALA A 325 -9.09 -43.61 4.75
C ALA A 325 -8.99 -45.11 5.09
N ALA A 326 -9.74 -45.96 4.37
CA ALA A 326 -9.70 -47.42 4.55
C ALA A 326 -8.38 -48.06 4.08
N GLN A 327 -7.57 -47.36 3.27
CA GLN A 327 -6.25 -47.82 2.83
C GLN A 327 -5.14 -47.50 3.82
N ILE A 328 -5.41 -46.68 4.84
CA ILE A 328 -4.43 -46.34 5.87
C ILE A 328 -4.30 -47.52 6.84
N ASP A 329 -3.15 -48.18 6.82
CA ASP A 329 -2.74 -49.10 7.87
C ASP A 329 -2.55 -48.29 9.16
N LEU A 330 -3.16 -48.72 10.26
CA LEU A 330 -3.18 -47.97 11.51
C LEU A 330 -1.94 -48.20 12.38
N GLU A 331 -1.11 -49.18 12.03
CA GLU A 331 0.06 -49.63 12.79
C GLU A 331 1.37 -49.40 12.02
N GLN A 332 1.33 -49.39 10.69
CA GLN A 332 2.53 -49.26 9.83
C GLN A 332 2.42 -48.14 8.80
N ALA A 333 3.49 -47.37 8.65
CA ALA A 333 3.60 -46.29 7.68
C ALA A 333 3.76 -46.84 6.26
N SER A 334 2.99 -46.33 5.31
CA SER A 334 3.14 -46.71 3.91
C SER A 334 4.46 -46.19 3.31
N THR A 335 5.02 -46.96 2.38
CA THR A 335 6.03 -46.44 1.45
C THR A 335 5.34 -45.53 0.42
N PHE A 336 5.82 -44.30 0.25
CA PHE A 336 5.28 -43.42 -0.79
C PHE A 336 5.86 -43.80 -2.16
N THR A 337 4.98 -44.09 -3.12
CA THR A 337 5.34 -44.27 -4.53
C THR A 337 4.55 -43.26 -5.36
N PRO A 338 5.21 -42.31 -6.05
CA PRO A 338 4.49 -41.32 -6.83
C PRO A 338 3.76 -41.96 -8.02
N PRO A 339 2.62 -41.40 -8.46
CA PRO A 339 1.83 -41.96 -9.55
C PRO A 339 2.48 -41.87 -10.92
N THR A 340 3.35 -40.87 -11.10
CA THR A 340 3.81 -40.43 -12.42
C THR A 340 5.24 -39.88 -12.39
N PHE A 341 5.69 -39.25 -11.31
CA PHE A 341 7.00 -38.60 -11.23
C PHE A 341 7.47 -38.25 -9.82
N GLU A 342 8.79 -38.15 -9.63
CA GLU A 342 9.40 -37.63 -8.39
C GLU A 342 9.39 -36.09 -8.39
N PRO A 343 8.73 -35.43 -7.43
CA PRO A 343 8.68 -33.98 -7.37
C PRO A 343 9.94 -33.37 -6.77
N THR A 344 10.19 -32.10 -7.08
CA THR A 344 11.34 -31.36 -6.53
C THR A 344 10.90 -30.37 -5.45
N GLU A 345 11.64 -30.32 -4.35
CA GLU A 345 11.38 -29.40 -3.25
C GLU A 345 11.94 -27.99 -3.47
N GLY A 346 11.26 -27.02 -2.87
CA GLY A 346 11.81 -25.69 -2.64
C GLY A 346 11.07 -24.97 -1.52
N SER A 347 11.75 -24.01 -0.91
CA SER A 347 11.22 -23.17 0.17
C SER A 347 11.35 -21.69 -0.21
N ASN A 348 10.61 -20.85 0.51
CA ASN A 348 10.48 -19.38 0.45
C ASN A 348 9.18 -18.88 -0.23
N THR A 349 8.36 -18.18 0.52
CA THR A 349 7.01 -17.70 0.18
C THR A 349 6.65 -16.75 1.33
N THR A 350 5.74 -15.80 1.10
CA THR A 350 5.14 -15.01 2.17
C THR A 350 3.62 -15.17 2.13
N HIS A 351 2.97 -15.00 3.27
CA HIS A 351 1.53 -15.04 3.39
C HIS A 351 1.06 -13.89 4.27
N PHE A 352 -0.05 -13.25 3.89
CA PHE A 352 -0.70 -12.25 4.73
C PHE A 352 -2.22 -12.33 4.58
N VAL A 353 -2.90 -11.82 5.59
CA VAL A 353 -4.35 -11.67 5.63
C VAL A 353 -4.73 -10.24 6.02
N VAL A 354 -5.80 -9.74 5.42
CA VAL A 354 -6.38 -8.42 5.70
C VAL A 354 -7.89 -8.55 5.80
N ALA A 355 -8.49 -7.87 6.78
CA ALA A 355 -9.92 -7.66 6.87
C ALA A 355 -10.26 -6.21 7.21
N ASP A 356 -11.40 -5.71 6.73
CA ASP A 356 -11.85 -4.33 6.95
C ASP A 356 -13.20 -4.26 7.70
N GLN A 357 -13.61 -3.04 8.06
CA GLN A 357 -14.85 -2.78 8.80
C GLN A 357 -16.13 -3.20 8.06
N TRP A 358 -16.08 -3.38 6.74
CA TRP A 358 -17.21 -3.81 5.92
C TRP A 358 -17.31 -5.34 5.83
N GLY A 359 -16.35 -6.05 6.41
CA GLY A 359 -16.29 -7.51 6.42
C GLY A 359 -15.60 -8.10 5.20
N ASN A 360 -14.98 -7.30 4.34
CA ASN A 360 -14.18 -7.84 3.23
C ASN A 360 -12.93 -8.50 3.79
N ILE A 361 -12.47 -9.55 3.12
CA ILE A 361 -11.29 -10.29 3.54
C ILE A 361 -10.42 -10.58 2.31
N VAL A 362 -9.10 -10.41 2.47
CA VAL A 362 -8.09 -10.86 1.52
C VAL A 362 -7.14 -11.83 2.22
N SER A 363 -6.98 -13.02 1.64
CA SER A 363 -5.95 -13.99 2.01
C SER A 363 -5.01 -14.18 0.82
N ALA A 364 -3.76 -13.73 0.95
CA ALA A 364 -2.82 -13.64 -0.17
C ALA A 364 -1.54 -14.42 0.12
N THR A 365 -1.15 -15.28 -0.82
CA THR A 365 0.12 -16.01 -0.77
C THR A 365 0.98 -15.60 -1.98
N LEU A 366 2.12 -14.98 -1.72
CA LEU A 366 3.01 -14.44 -2.75
C LEU A 366 4.39 -15.08 -2.68
N THR A 367 5.08 -15.21 -3.82
CA THR A 367 6.40 -15.84 -3.83
C THR A 367 7.29 -15.43 -5.01
N LEU A 368 8.60 -15.47 -4.79
CA LEU A 368 9.64 -15.54 -5.80
C LEU A 368 10.08 -16.99 -6.10
N GLY A 369 9.65 -17.95 -5.31
CA GLY A 369 10.18 -19.31 -5.26
C GLY A 369 11.25 -19.43 -4.18
N ARG A 370 12.53 -19.46 -4.54
CA ARG A 370 13.62 -19.52 -3.53
C ARG A 370 13.98 -18.14 -2.98
N ASN A 371 14.88 -18.08 -2.00
CA ASN A 371 15.45 -16.82 -1.49
C ASN A 371 16.04 -16.02 -2.66
N PHE A 372 15.50 -14.81 -2.87
CA PHE A 372 15.82 -13.93 -4.00
C PHE A 372 15.49 -14.54 -5.38
N GLY A 373 14.54 -15.48 -5.41
CA GLY A 373 14.07 -16.17 -6.61
C GLY A 373 15.19 -16.86 -7.39
N SER A 374 15.40 -16.40 -8.61
CA SER A 374 16.45 -16.85 -9.53
C SER A 374 17.83 -16.27 -9.22
N THR A 375 17.95 -15.41 -8.20
CA THR A 375 19.13 -14.56 -7.97
C THR A 375 19.47 -13.63 -9.14
N VAL A 376 18.52 -13.44 -10.07
CA VAL A 376 18.59 -12.43 -11.12
C VAL A 376 17.82 -11.19 -10.68
N MET A 377 18.51 -10.06 -10.65
CA MET A 377 17.92 -8.74 -10.50
C MET A 377 18.05 -8.00 -11.83
N ALA A 378 16.95 -7.39 -12.31
CA ALA A 378 17.00 -6.53 -13.50
C ALA A 378 17.82 -5.26 -13.20
N THR A 379 18.91 -5.08 -13.94
CA THR A 379 19.89 -4.00 -13.69
C THR A 379 19.22 -2.62 -13.74
N GLY A 380 19.49 -1.77 -12.76
CA GLY A 380 18.94 -0.41 -12.64
C GLY A 380 17.49 -0.33 -12.14
N THR A 381 16.90 -1.43 -11.68
CA THR A 381 15.48 -1.46 -11.27
C THR A 381 15.24 -1.90 -9.82
N GLY A 382 16.20 -2.58 -9.18
CA GLY A 382 15.99 -3.23 -7.89
C GLY A 382 15.01 -4.43 -7.91
N ILE A 383 14.56 -4.89 -9.08
CA ILE A 383 13.54 -5.94 -9.21
C ILE A 383 14.18 -7.33 -9.23
N TRP A 384 13.91 -8.12 -8.19
CA TRP A 384 14.23 -9.55 -8.14
C TRP A 384 13.25 -10.38 -8.97
N LEU A 385 13.78 -11.32 -9.78
CA LEU A 385 12.96 -12.19 -10.62
C LEU A 385 12.79 -13.58 -10.01
N ASN A 386 11.57 -14.09 -10.10
CA ASN A 386 11.21 -15.41 -9.59
C ASN A 386 12.02 -16.55 -10.23
N ASN A 387 12.02 -17.73 -9.61
CA ASN A 387 12.50 -18.97 -10.23
C ASN A 387 11.39 -20.03 -10.33
N SER A 388 10.20 -19.63 -10.77
CA SER A 388 9.02 -20.50 -10.73
C SER A 388 9.17 -21.81 -11.50
N LEU A 389 9.99 -21.87 -12.56
CA LEU A 389 10.23 -23.10 -13.32
C LEU A 389 10.91 -24.18 -12.47
N ALA A 390 11.62 -23.79 -11.40
CA ALA A 390 12.21 -24.73 -10.45
C ALA A 390 11.19 -25.62 -9.74
N TYR A 391 9.90 -25.30 -9.84
CA TYR A 391 8.78 -25.99 -9.20
C TYR A 391 7.89 -26.74 -10.21
N ALA A 392 8.31 -26.79 -11.48
CA ALA A 392 7.78 -27.73 -12.46
C ALA A 392 8.47 -29.10 -12.31
N VAL A 393 7.82 -30.13 -12.85
CA VAL A 393 8.39 -31.47 -12.94
C VAL A 393 8.70 -31.77 -14.39
N PHE A 394 9.95 -32.11 -14.67
CA PHE A 394 10.45 -32.25 -16.04
C PHE A 394 10.39 -33.68 -16.57
N GLU A 395 10.27 -34.69 -15.70
CA GLU A 395 10.21 -36.09 -16.11
C GLU A 395 8.97 -36.78 -15.56
N PRO A 396 8.28 -37.62 -16.36
CA PRO A 396 8.43 -37.72 -17.81
C PRO A 396 7.94 -36.42 -18.49
N LYS A 397 8.50 -36.09 -19.65
CA LYS A 397 8.07 -34.91 -20.44
C LYS A 397 6.55 -34.95 -20.71
N GLY A 398 5.87 -33.82 -20.51
CA GLY A 398 4.42 -33.70 -20.68
C GLY A 398 3.59 -34.19 -19.50
N ASN A 399 4.21 -34.51 -18.35
CA ASN A 399 3.45 -34.78 -17.13
C ASN A 399 2.60 -33.56 -16.70
N PRO A 400 1.56 -33.74 -15.86
CA PRO A 400 0.65 -32.65 -15.51
C PRO A 400 1.28 -31.44 -14.78
N MET A 401 2.51 -31.58 -14.27
CA MET A 401 3.28 -30.51 -13.63
C MET A 401 4.45 -29.99 -14.48
N ASP A 402 4.54 -30.38 -15.76
CA ASP A 402 5.61 -29.93 -16.66
C ASP A 402 5.45 -28.46 -17.07
N ALA A 403 6.59 -27.81 -17.33
CA ALA A 403 6.63 -26.42 -17.77
C ALA A 403 6.46 -26.34 -19.30
N LEU A 404 5.21 -26.39 -19.74
CA LEU A 404 4.88 -26.35 -21.16
C LEU A 404 4.88 -24.90 -21.70
N PRO A 405 5.46 -24.65 -22.90
CA PRO A 405 5.53 -23.32 -23.47
C PRO A 405 4.19 -22.58 -23.56
N GLY A 406 4.15 -21.34 -23.06
CA GLY A 406 2.97 -20.49 -23.07
C GLY A 406 1.81 -20.94 -22.18
N ARG A 407 1.95 -22.04 -21.43
CA ARG A 407 0.91 -22.55 -20.52
C ARG A 407 1.00 -21.89 -19.14
N ARG A 408 -0.11 -21.92 -18.41
CA ARG A 408 -0.20 -21.40 -17.04
C ARG A 408 0.70 -22.17 -16.10
N LYS A 409 1.26 -21.46 -15.13
CA LYS A 409 2.03 -22.06 -14.05
C LYS A 409 1.08 -22.57 -12.95
N HIS A 410 1.09 -23.87 -12.67
CA HIS A 410 0.33 -24.45 -11.56
C HIS A 410 1.00 -24.19 -10.20
N SER A 411 0.21 -24.02 -9.14
CA SER A 411 0.73 -23.75 -7.80
C SER A 411 -0.09 -24.43 -6.70
N SER A 412 0.56 -24.78 -5.59
CA SER A 412 -0.10 -25.30 -4.38
C SER A 412 -0.14 -24.27 -3.24
N LYS A 413 -0.01 -22.98 -3.56
CA LYS A 413 -0.30 -21.90 -2.61
C LYS A 413 -1.77 -22.00 -2.21
N THR A 414 -2.02 -22.16 -0.92
CA THR A 414 -3.34 -22.51 -0.34
C THR A 414 -3.84 -21.39 0.59
N PRO A 415 -4.10 -20.16 0.10
CA PRO A 415 -4.87 -19.20 0.88
C PRO A 415 -6.25 -19.79 1.18
N THR A 416 -6.73 -19.67 2.42
CA THR A 416 -7.92 -20.39 2.88
C THR A 416 -8.84 -19.49 3.68
N LEU A 417 -10.15 -19.60 3.43
CA LEU A 417 -11.22 -19.00 4.22
C LEU A 417 -12.07 -20.13 4.81
N ILE A 418 -12.41 -20.02 6.09
CA ILE A 418 -13.27 -20.97 6.82
C ILE A 418 -14.53 -20.22 7.21
N PHE A 419 -15.69 -20.80 6.92
CA PHE A 419 -16.98 -20.25 7.30
C PHE A 419 -17.61 -21.10 8.39
N LYS A 420 -18.25 -20.43 9.36
CA LYS A 420 -19.05 -21.04 10.41
C LYS A 420 -20.46 -20.51 10.28
N GLN A 421 -21.44 -21.41 10.14
CA GLN A 421 -22.87 -21.03 9.98
C GLN A 421 -23.09 -20.03 8.83
N GLY A 422 -22.44 -20.27 7.68
CA GLY A 422 -22.57 -19.44 6.48
C GLY A 422 -21.88 -18.07 6.54
N ARG A 423 -21.11 -17.77 7.59
CA ARG A 423 -20.37 -16.49 7.73
C ARG A 423 -18.87 -16.71 7.79
N PRO A 424 -18.05 -15.79 7.24
CA PRO A 424 -16.59 -15.88 7.37
C PRO A 424 -16.18 -15.94 8.84
N TRP A 425 -15.42 -16.96 9.21
CA TRP A 425 -14.94 -17.18 10.58
C TRP A 425 -13.44 -16.99 10.69
N VAL A 426 -12.64 -17.61 9.79
CA VAL A 426 -11.18 -17.52 9.81
C VAL A 426 -10.63 -17.36 8.40
N ALA A 427 -9.62 -16.50 8.24
CA ALA A 427 -8.76 -16.46 7.08
C ALA A 427 -7.35 -16.89 7.49
N ILE A 428 -6.75 -17.82 6.76
CA ILE A 428 -5.49 -18.45 7.15
C ILE A 428 -4.69 -18.91 5.95
N GLY A 429 -3.37 -18.86 6.10
CA GLY A 429 -2.43 -19.46 5.17
C GLY A 429 -1.01 -19.36 5.68
N THR A 430 -0.09 -19.96 4.95
CA THR A 430 1.31 -20.07 5.38
C THR A 430 2.23 -20.26 4.18
N PRO A 431 3.49 -19.79 4.25
CA PRO A 431 4.52 -20.19 3.31
C PRO A 431 5.05 -21.60 3.60
N GLY A 432 5.80 -22.19 2.66
CA GLY A 432 6.38 -23.54 2.86
C GLY A 432 6.54 -24.42 1.63
N GLY A 433 6.28 -23.90 0.42
CA GLY A 433 6.34 -24.71 -0.80
C GLY A 433 5.35 -25.88 -0.75
N HIS A 434 5.84 -27.12 -0.81
CA HIS A 434 4.99 -28.31 -0.83
C HIS A 434 4.35 -28.64 0.53
N THR A 435 4.84 -28.06 1.63
CA THR A 435 4.25 -28.27 2.95
C THR A 435 3.03 -27.38 3.20
N ILE A 436 2.78 -26.36 2.36
CA ILE A 436 1.68 -25.40 2.54
C ILE A 436 0.31 -26.10 2.72
N PRO A 437 -0.14 -27.00 1.83
CA PRO A 437 -1.45 -27.64 1.98
C PRO A 437 -1.58 -28.46 3.26
N GLN A 438 -0.48 -29.08 3.70
CA GLN A 438 -0.43 -29.92 4.90
C GLN A 438 -0.46 -29.08 6.18
N SER A 439 0.32 -28.00 6.22
CA SER A 439 0.34 -27.06 7.34
C SER A 439 -1.00 -26.35 7.50
N VAL A 440 -1.65 -25.95 6.38
CA VAL A 440 -3.00 -25.38 6.43
C VAL A 440 -4.02 -26.39 6.96
N ALA A 441 -4.00 -27.64 6.49
CA ALA A 441 -4.90 -28.68 6.99
C ALA A 441 -4.73 -28.93 8.50
N GLN A 442 -3.49 -29.01 8.99
CA GLN A 442 -3.22 -29.11 10.44
C GLN A 442 -3.80 -27.93 11.23
N MET A 443 -3.62 -26.70 10.75
CA MET A 443 -4.17 -25.53 11.44
C MET A 443 -5.70 -25.52 11.44
N VAL A 444 -6.34 -25.97 10.36
CA VAL A 444 -7.81 -26.14 10.32
C VAL A 444 -8.27 -27.19 11.33
N ILE A 445 -7.59 -28.35 11.41
CA ILE A 445 -7.86 -29.40 12.40
C ILE A 445 -7.71 -28.85 13.83
N ASN A 446 -6.65 -28.08 14.09
CA ASN A 446 -6.42 -27.47 15.41
C ASN A 446 -7.56 -26.54 15.82
N LEU A 447 -8.08 -25.74 14.89
CA LEU A 447 -9.19 -24.82 15.12
C LEU A 447 -10.53 -25.56 15.30
N VAL A 448 -10.79 -26.60 14.51
CA VAL A 448 -12.10 -27.26 14.42
C VAL A 448 -12.23 -28.46 15.36
N ASP A 449 -11.29 -29.40 15.31
CA ASP A 449 -11.36 -30.65 16.08
C ASP A 449 -10.90 -30.46 17.53
N PHE A 450 -9.79 -29.73 17.70
CA PHE A 450 -9.16 -29.48 19.00
C PHE A 450 -9.56 -28.16 19.65
N GLU A 451 -10.44 -27.38 19.00
CA GLU A 451 -11.03 -26.14 19.53
C GLU A 451 -9.99 -25.13 20.06
N MET A 452 -8.82 -25.11 19.44
CA MET A 452 -7.76 -24.18 19.81
C MET A 452 -8.15 -22.75 19.45
N ASP A 453 -7.69 -21.79 20.26
CA ASP A 453 -7.72 -20.39 19.84
C ASP A 453 -6.79 -20.15 18.64
N LEU A 454 -6.97 -19.01 17.97
CA LEU A 454 -6.29 -18.70 16.73
C LEU A 454 -4.76 -18.74 16.86
N GLN A 455 -4.19 -18.19 17.94
CA GLN A 455 -2.74 -18.14 18.11
C GLN A 455 -2.20 -19.53 18.47
N ALA A 456 -2.87 -20.26 19.36
CA ALA A 456 -2.51 -21.62 19.73
C ALA A 456 -2.52 -22.57 18.52
N ALA A 457 -3.52 -22.44 17.63
CA ALA A 457 -3.60 -23.25 16.40
C ALA A 457 -2.41 -23.02 15.46
N LEU A 458 -1.89 -21.78 15.41
CA LEU A 458 -0.69 -21.42 14.64
C LEU A 458 0.60 -21.86 15.34
N ASP A 459 0.70 -21.71 16.66
CA ASP A 459 1.93 -22.00 17.39
C ASP A 459 2.15 -23.50 17.63
N ALA A 460 1.08 -24.29 17.58
CA ALA A 460 1.10 -25.75 17.72
C ALA A 460 2.22 -26.38 16.85
N PRO A 461 2.99 -27.34 17.39
CA PRO A 461 4.01 -28.03 16.62
C PRO A 461 3.38 -28.85 15.47
N ARG A 462 4.05 -28.86 14.31
CA ARG A 462 3.55 -29.47 13.08
C ARG A 462 4.43 -30.62 12.61
N ILE A 463 3.85 -31.46 11.75
CA ILE A 463 4.56 -32.42 10.91
C ILE A 463 4.31 -32.12 9.42
N ALA A 464 5.20 -32.57 8.53
CA ALA A 464 4.94 -32.53 7.09
C ALA A 464 5.68 -33.66 6.38
N PHE A 465 4.95 -34.38 5.52
CA PHE A 465 5.53 -35.33 4.59
C PHE A 465 6.29 -34.61 3.48
N VAL A 466 7.49 -35.12 3.19
CA VAL A 466 8.45 -34.60 2.23
C VAL A 466 9.03 -35.78 1.45
N THR A 467 8.95 -35.72 0.12
CA THR A 467 9.38 -36.81 -0.75
C THR A 467 10.89 -37.08 -0.67
N PRO A 468 11.33 -38.33 -0.87
CA PRO A 468 10.50 -39.50 -1.16
C PRO A 468 9.89 -40.14 0.10
N HIS A 469 10.42 -39.87 1.29
CA HIS A 469 10.14 -40.69 2.47
C HIS A 469 10.21 -39.96 3.82
N TRP A 470 10.59 -38.68 3.84
CA TRP A 470 10.79 -37.95 5.09
C TRP A 470 9.47 -37.46 5.69
N LEU A 471 9.32 -37.66 6.99
CA LEU A 471 8.36 -36.96 7.83
C LEU A 471 9.12 -35.91 8.64
N LEU A 472 9.05 -34.66 8.21
CA LEU A 472 9.58 -33.56 9.02
C LEU A 472 8.68 -33.41 10.25
N ALA A 473 9.29 -33.45 11.43
CA ALA A 473 8.60 -33.21 12.70
C ALA A 473 9.35 -32.12 13.46
N GLU A 474 8.63 -31.13 13.96
CA GLU A 474 9.24 -30.06 14.73
C GLU A 474 9.74 -30.54 16.10
N ALA A 475 10.72 -29.82 16.64
CA ALA A 475 11.40 -30.19 17.88
C ALA A 475 10.45 -30.29 19.08
N ASP A 476 9.37 -29.49 19.06
CA ASP A 476 8.39 -29.41 20.15
C ASP A 476 7.38 -30.57 20.15
N ILE A 477 7.37 -31.44 19.13
CA ILE A 477 6.71 -32.74 19.22
C ILE A 477 7.44 -33.58 20.29
N PRO A 478 6.76 -34.28 21.21
CA PRO A 478 7.46 -35.08 22.21
C PRO A 478 8.38 -36.15 21.59
N GLU A 479 9.56 -36.37 22.18
CA GLU A 479 10.51 -37.37 21.67
C GLU A 479 9.92 -38.78 21.68
N ALA A 480 9.11 -39.12 22.70
CA ALA A 480 8.39 -40.40 22.75
C ALA A 480 7.47 -40.60 21.54
N VAL A 481 6.70 -39.57 21.17
CA VAL A 481 5.82 -39.60 19.99
C VAL A 481 6.63 -39.75 18.70
N ARG A 482 7.75 -39.04 18.56
CA ARG A 482 8.65 -39.22 17.40
C ARG A 482 9.22 -40.64 17.34
N GLY A 483 9.63 -41.19 18.47
CA GLY A 483 10.15 -42.55 18.58
C GLY A 483 9.11 -43.60 18.19
N GLU A 484 7.87 -43.43 18.63
CA GLU A 484 6.75 -44.31 18.26
C GLU A 484 6.44 -44.20 16.76
N LEU A 485 6.40 -42.99 16.18
CA LEU A 485 6.23 -42.83 14.72
C LEU A 485 7.35 -43.52 13.93
N VAL A 486 8.59 -43.47 14.41
CA VAL A 486 9.72 -44.21 13.81
C VAL A 486 9.52 -45.72 13.93
N SER A 487 9.01 -46.22 15.06
CA SER A 487 8.71 -47.65 15.25
C SER A 487 7.59 -48.15 14.32
N MET A 488 6.69 -47.26 13.92
CA MET A 488 5.67 -47.51 12.88
C MET A 488 6.23 -47.38 11.46
N GLY A 489 7.52 -47.08 11.27
CA GLY A 489 8.16 -47.00 9.94
C GLY A 489 8.26 -45.60 9.31
N HIS A 490 7.83 -44.52 10.00
CA HIS A 490 8.05 -43.17 9.51
C HIS A 490 9.54 -42.79 9.59
N GLN A 491 10.09 -42.19 8.53
CA GLN A 491 11.47 -41.71 8.55
C GLN A 491 11.52 -40.25 9.00
N ILE A 492 11.99 -40.00 10.22
CA ILE A 492 12.11 -38.64 10.77
C ILE A 492 13.59 -38.25 10.78
N PRO A 493 14.01 -37.20 10.04
CA PRO A 493 15.41 -36.78 10.02
C PRO A 493 15.77 -36.06 11.32
N LYS A 494 17.08 -35.96 11.62
CA LYS A 494 17.60 -35.06 12.66
C LYS A 494 17.50 -33.60 12.21
N TRP A 495 16.27 -33.10 12.13
CA TRP A 495 15.91 -31.76 11.71
C TRP A 495 15.30 -30.99 12.90
N ARG A 496 15.53 -29.68 12.93
CA ARG A 496 15.12 -28.78 14.01
C ARG A 496 14.58 -27.44 13.49
N GLY A 497 14.25 -27.36 12.20
CA GLY A 497 13.66 -26.15 11.62
C GLY A 497 12.18 -25.98 11.98
N GLY A 498 11.61 -24.86 11.56
CA GLY A 498 10.16 -24.61 11.67
C GLY A 498 9.41 -24.93 10.37
N LEU A 499 8.21 -25.48 10.47
CA LEU A 499 7.30 -25.76 9.35
C LEU A 499 6.32 -24.61 9.16
N GLY A 500 6.55 -23.81 8.11
CA GLY A 500 5.69 -22.68 7.78
C GLY A 500 5.86 -21.47 8.70
N ARG A 501 5.12 -20.40 8.39
CA ARG A 501 5.10 -19.09 9.06
C ARG A 501 3.74 -18.44 8.85
N ALA A 502 2.74 -19.04 9.48
CA ALA A 502 1.37 -18.71 9.19
C ALA A 502 1.00 -17.27 9.60
N ASN A 503 0.08 -16.69 8.84
CA ASN A 503 -0.63 -15.47 9.23
C ASN A 503 -2.13 -15.77 9.13
N ALA A 504 -2.88 -15.34 10.13
CA ALA A 504 -4.30 -15.60 10.21
C ALA A 504 -5.06 -14.44 10.85
N LEU A 505 -6.36 -14.39 10.57
CA LEU A 505 -7.31 -13.57 11.30
C LEU A 505 -8.61 -14.34 11.48
N SER A 506 -9.33 -14.04 12.54
CA SER A 506 -10.68 -14.54 12.80
C SER A 506 -11.65 -13.39 12.94
N VAL A 507 -12.91 -13.65 12.63
CA VAL A 507 -14.03 -12.71 12.73
C VAL A 507 -15.01 -13.22 13.77
N LEU A 508 -15.32 -12.37 14.74
CA LEU A 508 -16.35 -12.58 15.74
C LEU A 508 -17.57 -11.72 15.41
N TYR A 509 -18.75 -12.31 15.56
CA TYR A 509 -20.03 -11.62 15.38
C TYR A 509 -20.79 -11.58 16.72
N THR A 510 -21.57 -10.52 16.91
CA THR A 510 -22.57 -10.42 17.98
C THR A 510 -23.73 -11.38 17.76
N ALA A 511 -24.61 -11.51 18.75
CA ALA A 511 -25.79 -12.39 18.67
C ALA A 511 -26.78 -12.01 17.56
N ASP A 512 -26.90 -10.72 17.22
CA ASP A 512 -27.70 -10.22 16.09
C ASP A 512 -27.00 -10.40 14.73
N GLY A 513 -25.76 -10.87 14.75
CA GLY A 513 -24.98 -11.18 13.57
C GLY A 513 -24.21 -10.03 12.94
N THR A 514 -24.08 -8.91 13.65
CA THR A 514 -23.19 -7.82 13.24
C THR A 514 -21.74 -8.16 13.56
N LEU A 515 -20.81 -7.63 12.77
CA LEU A 515 -19.38 -7.84 12.97
C LEU A 515 -18.94 -7.13 14.26
N ALA A 516 -18.44 -7.90 15.22
CA ALA A 516 -18.06 -7.41 16.54
C ALA A 516 -16.57 -7.10 16.63
N GLN A 517 -15.73 -8.03 16.21
CA GLN A 517 -14.29 -7.99 16.45
C GLN A 517 -13.54 -8.86 15.44
N PHE A 518 -12.31 -8.47 15.16
CA PHE A 518 -11.29 -9.26 14.51
C PHE A 518 -10.21 -9.63 15.52
N THR A 519 -9.69 -10.86 15.42
CA THR A 519 -8.46 -11.27 16.11
C THR A 519 -7.45 -11.69 15.07
N GLY A 520 -6.26 -11.12 15.07
CA GLY A 520 -5.15 -11.48 14.19
C GLY A 520 -4.07 -12.27 14.92
N ALA A 521 -3.43 -13.19 14.20
CA ALA A 521 -2.37 -14.04 14.72
C ALA A 521 -1.25 -14.19 13.70
N SER A 522 -0.01 -14.11 14.18
CA SER A 522 1.20 -14.39 13.41
C SER A 522 1.99 -15.48 14.11
N ASP A 523 2.51 -16.42 13.33
CA ASP A 523 3.22 -17.61 13.80
C ASP A 523 4.53 -17.25 14.53
N ARG A 524 4.76 -17.85 15.71
CA ARG A 524 6.00 -17.65 16.50
C ARG A 524 7.29 -17.98 15.76
N ARG A 525 7.23 -18.74 14.65
CA ARG A 525 8.37 -19.11 13.79
C ARG A 525 8.84 -17.99 12.87
N ALA A 526 8.20 -16.82 12.94
CA ALA A 526 8.43 -15.68 12.07
C ALA A 526 8.52 -14.36 12.85
N ASP A 527 9.02 -13.34 12.16
CA ASP A 527 9.03 -11.94 12.63
C ASP A 527 7.75 -11.18 12.24
N GLY A 528 6.75 -11.92 11.77
CA GLY A 528 5.45 -11.41 11.38
C GLY A 528 4.70 -10.77 12.54
N TYR A 529 3.74 -9.94 12.19
CA TYR A 529 3.01 -9.10 13.14
C TYR A 529 1.55 -8.99 12.74
N ALA A 530 0.67 -9.10 13.73
CA ALA A 530 -0.75 -8.82 13.61
C ALA A 530 -1.08 -7.49 14.29
N LEU A 531 -1.87 -6.64 13.64
CA LEU A 531 -2.32 -5.38 14.21
C LEU A 531 -3.75 -5.11 13.79
N GLY A 532 -4.61 -4.84 14.78
CA GLY A 532 -6.01 -4.52 14.60
C GLY A 532 -6.25 -3.02 14.56
N VAL A 533 -7.18 -2.60 13.71
CA VAL A 533 -7.76 -1.25 13.76
C VAL A 533 -8.90 -1.30 14.77
N THR A 534 -8.78 -0.61 15.89
CA THR A 534 -9.87 -0.53 16.87
C THR A 534 -10.89 0.51 16.41
N LYS A 535 -12.19 0.16 16.46
CA LYS A 535 -13.22 1.19 16.56
C LYS A 535 -12.98 1.84 17.92
N ALA A 536 -12.65 3.11 17.96
CA ALA A 536 -12.60 3.85 19.21
C ALA A 536 -13.96 3.70 19.91
N GLN A 537 -14.00 2.97 21.03
CA GLN A 537 -15.18 2.98 21.90
C GLN A 537 -15.29 4.36 22.55
N GLY A 538 -16.43 5.02 22.37
CA GLY A 538 -16.84 6.15 23.22
C GLY A 538 -16.17 7.50 22.98
N ILE A 539 -15.24 7.61 22.05
CA ILE A 539 -15.05 8.84 21.29
C ILE A 539 -15.23 8.36 19.87
N ASN A 540 -16.36 8.68 19.23
CA ASN A 540 -16.24 8.96 17.80
C ASN A 540 -15.05 9.93 17.74
N PRO A 541 -13.86 9.63 17.16
CA PRO A 541 -13.25 10.73 16.45
C PRO A 541 -14.42 11.16 15.57
N PRO A 542 -14.97 12.38 15.75
CA PRO A 542 -16.05 12.79 14.87
C PRO A 542 -15.54 12.39 13.48
N LYS A 543 -16.37 11.77 12.61
CA LYS A 543 -16.12 11.86 11.15
C LYS A 543 -15.50 13.22 11.02
N THR A 544 -14.18 13.39 10.76
CA THR A 544 -13.65 14.74 10.89
C THR A 544 -14.45 15.41 9.82
N PRO A 545 -15.43 16.26 10.17
CA PRO A 545 -16.27 16.79 9.14
C PRO A 545 -15.25 17.50 8.27
N SER A 546 -15.49 17.56 6.96
CA SER A 546 -14.85 18.59 6.17
C SER A 546 -14.70 19.83 7.05
N LEU A 547 -13.50 20.35 7.23
CA LEU A 547 -13.29 21.42 8.20
C LEU A 547 -12.80 22.61 7.44
N LEU A 548 -13.65 23.63 7.38
CA LEU A 548 -13.27 24.93 6.86
C LEU A 548 -12.64 25.71 8.01
N MET A 549 -11.40 26.14 7.81
CA MET A 549 -10.64 26.96 8.74
C MET A 549 -10.54 28.37 8.17
N VAL A 550 -10.89 29.39 8.94
CA VAL A 550 -10.96 30.78 8.49
C VAL A 550 -10.18 31.67 9.46
N VAL A 551 -9.17 32.39 8.97
CA VAL A 551 -8.44 33.36 9.80
C VAL A 551 -9.18 34.70 9.83
N HIS A 552 -9.14 35.36 10.99
CA HIS A 552 -9.87 36.60 11.24
C HIS A 552 -8.93 37.78 11.48
N LYS A 553 -8.73 38.61 10.45
CA LYS A 553 -7.78 39.73 10.47
C LYS A 553 -8.07 40.81 11.50
N GLY A 554 -9.33 40.94 11.89
CA GLY A 554 -9.76 41.88 12.93
C GLY A 554 -9.57 41.35 14.35
N SER A 555 -8.94 40.19 14.54
CA SER A 555 -8.80 39.53 15.85
C SER A 555 -7.51 38.70 15.95
N ASP A 556 -7.45 37.81 16.94
CA ASP A 556 -6.37 36.87 17.23
C ASP A 556 -6.89 35.41 17.15
N ARG A 557 -7.64 35.08 16.10
CA ARG A 557 -8.40 33.82 16.03
C ARG A 557 -8.32 33.13 14.67
N LEU A 558 -8.24 31.80 14.72
CA LEU A 558 -8.60 30.87 13.63
C LEU A 558 -9.94 30.22 13.98
N GLU A 559 -10.97 30.45 13.16
CA GLU A 559 -12.30 29.85 13.30
C GLU A 559 -12.39 28.51 12.58
N PHE A 560 -13.09 27.55 13.17
CA PHE A 560 -13.36 26.23 12.60
C PHE A 560 -14.84 26.11 12.29
N ILE A 561 -15.18 25.79 11.04
CA ILE A 561 -16.56 25.73 10.54
C ILE A 561 -16.78 24.35 9.92
N ASP A 562 -17.90 23.72 10.26
CA ASP A 562 -18.41 22.56 9.53
C ASP A 562 -19.10 23.08 8.25
N PRO A 563 -18.60 22.82 7.05
CA PRO A 563 -19.16 23.30 5.80
C PRO A 563 -20.48 22.60 5.44
N ALA A 564 -20.76 21.40 5.98
CA ALA A 564 -22.02 20.72 5.70
C ALA A 564 -23.17 21.35 6.49
N THR A 565 -22.94 21.72 7.75
CA THR A 565 -23.95 22.32 8.63
C THR A 565 -23.85 23.83 8.73
N GLN A 566 -22.75 24.42 8.24
CA GLN A 566 -22.43 25.84 8.29
C GLN A 566 -22.21 26.37 9.71
N GLN A 567 -22.02 25.47 10.68
CA GLN A 567 -21.88 25.84 12.09
C GLN A 567 -20.43 26.10 12.48
N ILE A 568 -20.22 27.17 13.25
CA ILE A 568 -18.94 27.45 13.91
C ILE A 568 -18.74 26.42 15.03
N LEU A 569 -17.71 25.59 14.88
CA LEU A 569 -17.38 24.51 15.80
C LEU A 569 -16.43 24.92 16.93
N GLY A 570 -15.85 26.12 16.84
CA GLY A 570 -14.90 26.66 17.80
C GLY A 570 -13.83 27.53 17.15
N HIS A 571 -12.83 27.90 17.93
CA HIS A 571 -11.71 28.70 17.46
C HIS A 571 -10.43 28.37 18.23
N ALA A 572 -9.28 28.58 17.58
CA ALA A 572 -7.96 28.57 18.19
C ALA A 572 -7.42 30.01 18.27
N LYS A 573 -6.60 30.29 19.29
CA LYS A 573 -5.98 31.61 19.48
C LYS A 573 -4.72 31.74 18.63
N THR A 574 -4.64 32.76 17.79
CA THR A 574 -3.45 33.06 16.99
C THR A 574 -2.68 34.23 17.61
N GLY A 575 -1.61 34.68 16.96
CA GLY A 575 -1.10 36.02 17.16
C GLY A 575 -2.04 37.08 16.56
N PHE A 576 -1.66 38.34 16.70
CA PHE A 576 -2.51 39.46 16.29
C PHE A 576 -2.56 39.62 14.77
N ALA A 577 -3.76 39.90 14.24
CA ALA A 577 -4.04 40.11 12.82
C ALA A 577 -3.52 38.96 11.93
N PRO A 578 -4.00 37.73 12.10
CA PRO A 578 -3.60 36.59 11.27
C PRO A 578 -4.07 36.80 9.83
N HIS A 579 -3.24 36.43 8.84
CA HIS A 579 -3.52 36.70 7.41
C HIS A 579 -3.76 35.43 6.57
N GLU A 580 -2.99 34.37 6.79
CA GLU A 580 -3.09 33.13 6.04
C GLU A 580 -3.01 31.90 6.93
N VAL A 581 -3.49 30.76 6.42
CA VAL A 581 -3.39 29.47 7.08
C VAL A 581 -2.97 28.39 6.08
N ALA A 582 -1.96 27.61 6.43
CA ALA A 582 -1.60 26.37 5.72
C ALA A 582 -1.88 25.17 6.60
N VAL A 583 -2.34 24.08 5.99
CA VAL A 583 -2.63 22.82 6.71
C VAL A 583 -1.64 21.77 6.27
N VAL A 584 -1.17 20.97 7.24
CA VAL A 584 -0.41 19.74 7.01
C VAL A 584 -1.30 18.56 7.42
N PRO A 585 -2.11 18.00 6.51
CA PRO A 585 -3.15 17.01 6.85
C PRO A 585 -2.59 15.77 7.53
N ALA A 586 -1.42 15.30 7.08
CA ALA A 586 -0.75 14.12 7.64
C ALA A 586 -0.38 14.27 9.13
N LYS A 587 -0.24 15.51 9.61
CA LYS A 587 0.09 15.83 11.02
C LYS A 587 -1.12 16.33 11.80
N GLN A 588 -2.26 16.57 11.14
CA GLN A 588 -3.42 17.26 11.72
C GLN A 588 -3.06 18.63 12.33
N LEU A 589 -2.12 19.33 11.69
CA LEU A 589 -1.67 20.66 12.12
C LEU A 589 -2.03 21.72 11.10
N ALA A 590 -2.44 22.89 11.60
CA ALA A 590 -2.56 24.13 10.84
C ALA A 590 -1.51 25.12 11.33
N TYR A 591 -0.97 25.91 10.42
CA TYR A 591 0.04 26.94 10.67
C TYR A 591 -0.52 28.26 10.18
N VAL A 592 -0.63 29.24 11.08
CA VAL A 592 -1.21 30.55 10.79
C VAL A 592 -0.13 31.61 10.81
N THR A 593 -0.11 32.49 9.81
CA THR A 593 0.83 33.62 9.78
C THR A 593 0.31 34.77 10.63
N ASP A 594 1.03 35.09 11.70
CA ASP A 594 0.68 36.17 12.62
C ASP A 594 1.30 37.49 12.13
N TYR A 595 0.59 38.18 11.25
CA TYR A 595 1.11 39.32 10.50
C TYR A 595 1.38 40.56 11.36
N GLY A 596 0.55 40.81 12.36
CA GLY A 596 0.57 42.01 13.20
C GLY A 596 0.04 43.26 12.49
N THR A 597 0.48 44.44 12.93
CA THR A 597 0.05 45.73 12.36
C THR A 597 1.22 46.52 11.78
N GLY A 598 0.92 47.65 11.12
CA GLY A 598 1.97 48.60 10.72
C GLY A 598 2.82 49.09 11.89
N ASN A 599 2.22 49.31 13.07
CA ASN A 599 2.91 49.84 14.25
C ASN A 599 3.54 48.74 15.13
N GLN A 600 3.03 47.53 15.05
CA GLN A 600 3.53 46.37 15.79
C GLN A 600 3.60 45.16 14.84
N PRO A 601 4.68 45.04 14.05
CA PRO A 601 4.88 43.92 13.15
C PRO A 601 4.88 42.59 13.90
N GLY A 602 4.12 41.62 13.41
CA GLY A 602 4.16 40.25 13.90
C GLY A 602 5.43 39.53 13.40
N HIS A 603 5.78 38.42 14.05
CA HIS A 603 7.01 37.68 13.78
C HIS A 603 6.86 36.19 14.12
N THR A 604 5.63 35.68 14.13
CA THR A 604 5.35 34.32 14.59
C THR A 604 4.48 33.54 13.63
N LEU A 605 4.56 32.22 13.73
CA LEU A 605 3.53 31.30 13.23
C LEU A 605 2.83 30.64 14.40
N SER A 606 1.51 30.72 14.44
CA SER A 606 0.71 29.96 15.40
C SER A 606 0.54 28.52 14.88
N VAL A 607 0.94 27.53 15.69
CA VAL A 607 0.80 26.10 15.40
C VAL A 607 -0.43 25.57 16.10
N ILE A 608 -1.39 25.08 15.32
CA ILE A 608 -2.72 24.72 15.79
C ILE A 608 -2.94 23.24 15.55
N ASP A 609 -3.29 22.52 16.61
CA ASP A 609 -3.83 21.17 16.52
C ASP A 609 -5.27 21.27 16.00
N VAL A 610 -5.49 20.77 14.79
CA VAL A 610 -6.77 20.88 14.09
C VAL A 610 -7.85 20.02 14.77
N SER A 611 -7.46 18.87 15.31
CA SER A 611 -8.38 17.95 15.98
C SER A 611 -8.86 18.52 17.31
N ARG A 612 -7.95 19.14 18.06
CA ARG A 612 -8.25 19.77 19.36
C ARG A 612 -8.77 21.20 19.23
N ARG A 613 -8.65 21.80 18.03
CA ARG A 613 -8.98 23.21 17.74
C ARG A 613 -8.27 24.17 18.69
N GLN A 614 -7.02 23.86 18.99
CA GLN A 614 -6.24 24.55 20.00
C GLN A 614 -4.83 24.85 19.50
N THR A 615 -4.33 26.01 19.89
CA THR A 615 -2.94 26.40 19.64
C THR A 615 -2.04 25.62 20.58
N ILE A 616 -1.10 24.88 20.01
CA ILE A 616 -0.20 23.99 20.74
C ILE A 616 1.23 24.52 20.81
N ASN A 617 1.59 25.43 19.90
CA ASN A 617 2.90 26.08 19.89
C ASN A 617 2.85 27.40 19.11
N THR A 618 3.90 28.20 19.27
CA THR A 618 4.17 29.39 18.47
C THR A 618 5.62 29.33 17.99
N ILE A 619 5.82 29.42 16.68
CA ILE A 619 7.16 29.42 16.08
C ILE A 619 7.61 30.87 15.93
N ASP A 620 8.70 31.23 16.59
CA ASP A 620 9.36 32.53 16.41
C ASP A 620 10.12 32.56 15.07
N LEU A 621 9.85 33.58 14.26
CA LEU A 621 10.48 33.83 12.98
C LEU A 621 11.54 34.93 13.04
N MET A 622 11.83 35.51 14.20
CA MET A 622 12.83 36.58 14.30
C MET A 622 14.17 36.19 13.64
N PRO A 623 14.82 37.12 12.91
CA PRO A 623 14.48 38.54 12.77
C PRO A 623 13.44 38.85 11.67
N TYR A 624 12.76 37.85 11.10
CA TYR A 624 11.79 38.02 10.02
C TYR A 624 10.41 38.41 10.57
N THR A 625 9.89 39.53 10.08
CA THR A 625 8.66 40.19 10.54
C THR A 625 7.65 40.33 9.40
N ARG A 626 6.38 40.49 9.77
CA ARG A 626 5.22 40.52 8.87
C ARG A 626 5.11 39.25 8.02
N PRO A 627 5.04 38.05 8.64
CA PRO A 627 4.77 36.83 7.89
C PRO A 627 3.40 36.94 7.23
N HIS A 628 3.32 36.75 5.91
CA HIS A 628 2.08 36.90 5.14
C HIS A 628 1.67 35.60 4.45
N GLY A 629 2.19 35.35 3.24
CA GLY A 629 1.92 34.14 2.46
C GLY A 629 2.57 32.92 3.11
N ILE A 630 1.87 31.79 3.07
CA ILE A 630 2.36 30.52 3.59
C ILE A 630 1.90 29.37 2.69
N VAL A 631 2.81 28.43 2.41
CA VAL A 631 2.50 27.17 1.73
C VAL A 631 3.31 26.04 2.34
N ALA A 632 2.72 24.86 2.48
CA ALA A 632 3.40 23.66 2.93
C ALA A 632 3.96 22.87 1.73
N SER A 633 5.09 22.19 1.92
CA SER A 633 5.50 21.12 1.01
C SER A 633 4.46 19.99 1.03
N SER A 634 4.38 19.27 -0.07
CA SER A 634 3.53 18.09 -0.30
C SER A 634 3.70 17.02 0.77
N ASP A 635 4.93 16.80 1.26
CA ASP A 635 5.24 15.89 2.36
C ASP A 635 4.94 16.48 3.75
N GLY A 636 4.60 17.77 3.82
CA GLY A 636 4.36 18.50 5.05
C GLY A 636 5.58 18.66 5.95
N ALA A 637 6.79 18.45 5.43
CA ALA A 637 8.03 18.60 6.17
C ALA A 637 8.46 20.07 6.30
N ARG A 638 8.12 20.92 5.32
CA ARG A 638 8.54 22.33 5.28
C ARG A 638 7.34 23.26 5.10
N LEU A 639 7.46 24.46 5.67
CA LEU A 639 6.62 25.61 5.32
C LEU A 639 7.49 26.65 4.66
N TYR A 640 6.97 27.26 3.59
CA TYR A 640 7.56 28.38 2.89
C TYR A 640 6.71 29.61 3.22
N VAL A 641 7.29 30.59 3.91
CA VAL A 641 6.60 31.75 4.46
C VAL A 641 7.26 33.02 3.95
N THR A 642 6.50 33.89 3.31
CA THR A 642 6.98 35.23 2.96
C THR A 642 6.92 36.15 4.17
N CYS A 643 7.99 36.90 4.40
CA CYS A 643 8.07 37.93 5.43
C CYS A 643 8.38 39.27 4.77
N GLU A 644 7.41 40.18 4.78
CA GLU A 644 7.52 41.47 4.07
C GLU A 644 8.62 42.36 4.64
N GLY A 645 8.81 42.37 5.97
CA GLY A 645 9.70 43.33 6.63
C GLY A 645 11.16 43.18 6.24
N GLN A 646 11.60 41.94 5.99
CA GLN A 646 12.98 41.59 5.68
C GLN A 646 13.14 41.10 4.23
N GLN A 647 12.07 41.21 3.43
CA GLN A 647 12.07 40.78 2.03
C GLN A 647 12.56 39.33 1.92
N ALA A 648 11.96 38.42 2.68
CA ALA A 648 12.48 37.06 2.82
C ALA A 648 11.41 36.01 2.52
N LEU A 649 11.84 34.91 1.90
CA LEU A 649 11.14 33.63 1.92
C LEU A 649 11.78 32.78 3.02
N VAL A 650 11.11 32.68 4.16
CA VAL A 650 11.54 31.90 5.32
C VAL A 650 11.08 30.46 5.15
N VAL A 651 12.01 29.52 5.33
CA VAL A 651 11.72 28.08 5.31
C VAL A 651 11.73 27.57 6.74
N VAL A 652 10.59 27.04 7.18
CA VAL A 652 10.40 26.48 8.52
C VAL A 652 10.37 24.97 8.45
N ASP A 653 11.15 24.31 9.31
CA ASP A 653 11.06 22.87 9.52
C ASP A 653 9.88 22.57 10.44
N THR A 654 8.90 21.83 9.94
CA THR A 654 7.66 21.53 10.69
C THR A 654 7.84 20.47 11.77
N GLN A 655 8.88 19.63 11.68
CA GLN A 655 9.18 18.63 12.70
C GLN A 655 9.91 19.29 13.87
N LEU A 656 10.91 20.12 13.57
CA LEU A 656 11.67 20.86 14.57
C LEU A 656 10.95 22.14 15.04
N GLN A 657 9.88 22.54 14.33
CA GLN A 657 9.08 23.74 14.58
C GLN A 657 9.94 25.00 14.75
N ARG A 658 10.88 25.20 13.84
CA ARG A 658 11.81 26.34 13.84
C ARG A 658 12.22 26.73 12.45
N VAL A 659 12.68 27.97 12.29
CA VAL A 659 13.31 28.43 11.05
C VAL A 659 14.50 27.54 10.72
N SER A 660 14.49 26.97 9.51
CA SER A 660 15.61 26.22 8.94
C SER A 660 16.62 27.17 8.31
N HIS A 661 16.13 28.04 7.43
CA HIS A 661 16.89 29.06 6.72
C HIS A 661 15.91 30.06 6.09
N ALA A 662 16.42 31.13 5.48
CA ALA A 662 15.62 32.03 4.66
C ALA A 662 16.37 32.44 3.39
N ILE A 663 15.63 32.78 2.36
CA ILE A 663 16.12 33.25 1.06
C ILE A 663 15.69 34.70 0.90
N ARG A 664 16.62 35.60 0.56
CA ARG A 664 16.27 37.00 0.29
C ARG A 664 15.56 37.08 -1.06
N THR A 665 14.35 37.61 -1.04
CA THR A 665 13.54 37.87 -2.24
C THR A 665 14.01 39.13 -2.98
N GLU A 666 14.76 40.01 -2.31
CA GLU A 666 15.27 41.28 -2.84
C GLU A 666 14.19 42.29 -3.26
N GLN A 667 12.92 42.04 -2.91
CA GLN A 667 11.78 42.84 -3.36
C GLN A 667 10.96 43.36 -2.16
N PRO A 668 10.86 44.69 -1.98
CA PRO A 668 9.90 45.29 -1.07
C PRO A 668 8.47 44.80 -1.34
N GLY A 669 7.73 44.50 -0.28
CA GLY A 669 6.35 44.04 -0.42
C GLY A 669 6.21 42.61 -0.95
N SER A 670 7.20 41.74 -0.70
CA SER A 670 7.06 40.28 -0.89
C SER A 670 5.88 39.73 -0.10
N HIS A 671 4.85 39.28 -0.81
CA HIS A 671 3.52 39.12 -0.24
C HIS A 671 3.03 37.66 -0.28
N MET A 672 2.51 37.16 -1.40
CA MET A 672 2.03 35.78 -1.51
C MET A 672 3.15 34.83 -1.96
N VAL A 673 3.02 33.55 -1.63
CA VAL A 673 3.92 32.49 -2.11
C VAL A 673 3.17 31.22 -2.50
N ALA A 674 3.71 30.54 -3.49
CA ALA A 674 3.34 29.20 -3.93
C ALA A 674 4.59 28.51 -4.46
N ILE A 675 4.59 27.18 -4.41
CA ILE A 675 5.69 26.34 -4.89
C ILE A 675 5.23 25.56 -6.13
N SER A 676 6.16 25.32 -7.06
CA SER A 676 5.89 24.49 -8.24
C SER A 676 5.51 23.06 -7.81
N PRO A 677 4.73 22.30 -8.62
CA PRO A 677 4.34 20.94 -8.28
C PRO A 677 5.51 19.96 -8.05
N ASP A 678 6.68 20.24 -8.63
CA ASP A 678 7.92 19.48 -8.41
C ASP A 678 8.76 19.99 -7.22
N GLU A 679 8.29 21.04 -6.54
CA GLU A 679 8.89 21.71 -5.39
C GLU A 679 10.30 22.27 -5.62
N ARG A 680 10.68 22.51 -6.89
CA ARG A 680 11.97 23.06 -7.24
C ARG A 680 11.99 24.59 -7.25
N GLN A 681 10.86 25.22 -7.53
CA GLN A 681 10.74 26.66 -7.60
C GLN A 681 9.70 27.18 -6.61
N ALA A 682 9.97 28.36 -6.05
CA ALA A 682 8.98 29.17 -5.37
C ALA A 682 8.72 30.44 -6.17
N TYR A 683 7.45 30.85 -6.21
CA TYR A 683 7.02 32.08 -6.84
C TYR A 683 6.49 33.02 -5.76
N VAL A 684 6.94 34.28 -5.76
CA VAL A 684 6.57 35.29 -4.76
C VAL A 684 6.10 36.56 -5.47
N THR A 685 4.88 37.01 -5.19
CA THR A 685 4.37 38.28 -5.73
C THR A 685 4.82 39.47 -4.89
N ASN A 686 5.17 40.57 -5.54
CA ASN A 686 5.66 41.78 -4.89
C ASN A 686 4.77 42.97 -5.24
N PHE A 687 3.87 43.34 -4.34
CA PHE A 687 2.85 44.35 -4.64
C PHE A 687 3.38 45.79 -4.71
N ARG A 688 4.60 46.04 -4.21
CA ARG A 688 5.24 47.37 -4.24
C ARG A 688 6.22 47.56 -5.40
N THR A 689 6.60 46.48 -6.07
CA THR A 689 7.56 46.51 -7.18
C THR A 689 7.01 45.87 -8.45
N ASP A 690 5.73 45.50 -8.44
CA ASP A 690 4.97 45.11 -9.63
C ASP A 690 5.50 43.84 -10.31
N THR A 691 6.16 42.99 -9.52
CA THR A 691 6.90 41.82 -10.01
C THR A 691 6.41 40.50 -9.39
N LEU A 692 6.71 39.42 -10.10
CA LEU A 692 6.76 38.06 -9.60
C LEU A 692 8.23 37.62 -9.50
N THR A 693 8.70 37.30 -8.30
CA THR A 693 10.03 36.72 -8.06
C THR A 693 9.97 35.20 -8.22
N VAL A 694 10.87 34.64 -9.02
CA VAL A 694 11.10 33.19 -9.15
C VAL A 694 12.35 32.83 -8.35
N ILE A 695 12.23 31.87 -7.44
CA ILE A 695 13.29 31.44 -6.54
C ILE A 695 13.57 29.96 -6.79
N ASP A 696 14.84 29.60 -6.99
CA ASP A 696 15.28 28.21 -6.98
C ASP A 696 15.38 27.73 -5.52
N LEU A 697 14.58 26.74 -5.15
CA LEU A 697 14.56 26.19 -3.79
C LEU A 697 15.74 25.23 -3.51
N THR A 698 16.38 24.72 -4.55
CA THR A 698 17.55 23.83 -4.45
C THR A 698 18.81 24.66 -4.23
N GLU A 699 19.01 25.66 -5.08
CA GLU A 699 20.15 26.57 -5.03
C GLU A 699 19.97 27.69 -4.00
N ARG A 700 18.73 27.91 -3.54
CA ARG A 700 18.35 28.91 -2.54
C ARG A 700 18.65 30.33 -2.98
N GLN A 701 18.38 30.64 -4.24
CA GLN A 701 18.65 31.94 -4.84
C GLN A 701 17.53 32.40 -5.76
N VAL A 702 17.41 33.71 -5.92
CA VAL A 702 16.50 34.31 -6.89
C VAL A 702 17.01 34.01 -8.30
N GLN A 703 16.15 33.46 -9.15
CA GLN A 703 16.43 33.24 -10.57
C GLN A 703 16.06 34.46 -11.41
N GLN A 704 14.89 35.07 -11.13
CA GLN A 704 14.35 36.16 -11.94
C GLN A 704 13.32 37.00 -11.18
N HIS A 705 13.22 38.28 -11.54
CA HIS A 705 12.03 39.11 -11.28
C HIS A 705 11.31 39.39 -12.60
N ILE A 706 10.06 38.95 -12.69
CA ILE A 706 9.22 39.12 -13.89
C ILE A 706 8.28 40.29 -13.62
N VAL A 707 8.28 41.32 -14.45
CA VAL A 707 7.33 42.46 -14.33
C VAL A 707 5.96 42.00 -14.81
N VAL A 708 4.95 42.09 -13.93
CA VAL A 708 3.59 41.56 -14.17
C VAL A 708 2.52 42.65 -14.10
N GLY A 709 2.84 43.79 -13.49
CA GLY A 709 2.02 45.00 -13.46
C GLY A 709 1.65 45.46 -12.04
N GLU A 710 1.19 46.72 -11.94
CA GLU A 710 1.05 47.44 -10.67
C GLU A 710 0.17 46.72 -9.64
N GLY A 711 0.72 46.54 -8.43
CA GLY A 711 0.02 45.86 -7.34
C GLY A 711 -0.14 44.35 -7.54
N ALA A 712 0.92 43.67 -7.96
CA ALA A 712 0.97 42.21 -8.07
C ALA A 712 0.75 41.53 -6.70
N GLU A 713 -0.38 40.84 -6.52
CA GLU A 713 -0.75 40.27 -5.20
C GLU A 713 -1.31 38.85 -5.30
N GLY A 714 -2.52 38.69 -5.82
CA GLY A 714 -3.15 37.38 -5.96
C GLY A 714 -2.51 36.60 -7.09
N PHE A 715 -2.21 35.31 -6.88
CA PHE A 715 -1.72 34.48 -7.97
C PHE A 715 -2.01 33.00 -7.75
N ALA A 716 -1.88 32.21 -8.82
CA ALA A 716 -2.03 30.77 -8.78
C ALA A 716 -1.12 30.10 -9.83
N ILE A 717 -0.77 28.84 -9.59
CA ILE A 717 0.02 28.01 -10.52
C ILE A 717 -0.92 26.95 -11.10
N SER A 718 -0.78 26.64 -12.39
CA SER A 718 -1.51 25.53 -12.99
C SER A 718 -1.09 24.19 -12.34
N PRO A 719 -2.00 23.20 -12.22
CA PRO A 719 -1.68 21.91 -11.59
C PRO A 719 -0.53 21.14 -12.26
N ASP A 720 -0.34 21.33 -13.58
CA ASP A 720 0.76 20.76 -14.35
C ASP A 720 2.08 21.55 -14.21
N GLY A 721 2.06 22.69 -13.53
CA GLY A 721 3.20 23.57 -13.32
C GLY A 721 3.63 24.36 -14.56
N SER A 722 2.87 24.35 -15.66
CA SER A 722 3.27 24.99 -16.92
C SER A 722 3.04 26.50 -16.98
N ALA A 723 2.17 27.03 -16.12
CA ALA A 723 1.83 28.45 -16.10
C ALA A 723 1.62 29.02 -14.69
N VAL A 724 2.00 30.28 -14.51
CA VAL A 724 1.67 31.10 -13.35
C VAL A 724 0.72 32.21 -13.79
N PHE A 725 -0.30 32.47 -13.00
CA PHE A 725 -1.30 33.50 -13.25
C PHE A 725 -1.23 34.54 -12.14
N VAL A 726 -1.02 35.81 -12.47
CA VAL A 726 -0.90 36.90 -11.49
C VAL A 726 -1.99 37.95 -11.71
N ALA A 727 -2.69 38.30 -10.63
CA ALA A 727 -3.61 39.40 -10.52
C ALA A 727 -2.88 40.66 -10.03
N SER A 728 -2.89 41.71 -10.86
CA SER A 728 -2.34 43.03 -10.56
C SER A 728 -3.48 43.98 -10.24
N ARG A 729 -3.61 44.32 -8.95
CA ARG A 729 -4.82 44.92 -8.38
C ARG A 729 -5.03 46.39 -8.73
N GLU A 730 -3.96 47.15 -8.96
CA GLU A 730 -4.05 48.59 -9.23
C GLU A 730 -4.38 48.87 -10.71
N ILE A 731 -3.95 47.98 -11.61
CA ILE A 731 -4.23 48.05 -13.05
C ILE A 731 -5.34 47.10 -13.51
N ASN A 732 -6.01 46.41 -12.58
CA ASN A 732 -7.12 45.50 -12.84
C ASN A 732 -6.82 44.44 -13.91
N ARG A 733 -5.70 43.74 -13.79
CA ARG A 733 -5.19 42.83 -14.84
C ARG A 733 -4.94 41.43 -14.32
N LEU A 734 -5.22 40.42 -15.16
CA LEU A 734 -4.77 39.04 -14.98
C LEU A 734 -3.73 38.72 -16.05
N THR A 735 -2.56 38.25 -15.62
CA THR A 735 -1.40 37.96 -16.45
C THR A 735 -1.07 36.48 -16.39
N ARG A 736 -0.94 35.80 -17.54
CA ARG A 736 -0.46 34.42 -17.67
C ARG A 736 1.02 34.41 -18.07
N ILE A 737 1.82 33.64 -17.35
CA ILE A 737 3.28 33.58 -17.46
C ILE A 737 3.67 32.12 -17.69
N ASN A 738 4.55 31.88 -18.64
CA ASN A 738 5.14 30.57 -18.86
C ASN A 738 6.21 30.28 -17.80
N THR A 739 6.10 29.18 -17.07
CA THR A 739 7.04 28.84 -15.99
C THR A 739 8.42 28.44 -16.49
N SER A 740 8.50 27.85 -17.69
CA SER A 740 9.77 27.38 -18.27
C SER A 740 10.63 28.51 -18.85
N THR A 741 9.99 29.60 -19.32
CA THR A 741 10.69 30.71 -19.98
C THR A 741 10.65 32.02 -19.19
N GLY A 742 9.75 32.14 -18.21
CA GLY A 742 9.46 33.40 -17.52
C GLY A 742 8.74 34.43 -18.40
N ALA A 743 8.30 34.05 -19.60
CA ALA A 743 7.66 34.97 -20.53
C ALA A 743 6.21 35.27 -20.12
N VAL A 744 5.83 36.56 -20.17
CA VAL A 744 4.43 36.99 -20.12
C VAL A 744 3.77 36.62 -21.46
N GLU A 745 2.93 35.58 -21.46
CA GLU A 745 2.31 35.04 -22.68
C GLU A 745 1.00 35.74 -23.01
N GLN A 746 0.21 36.09 -21.99
CA GLN A 746 -1.10 36.70 -22.19
C GLN A 746 -1.51 37.58 -21.03
N GLN A 747 -2.31 38.60 -21.32
CA GLN A 747 -2.92 39.47 -20.33
C GLN A 747 -4.39 39.73 -20.70
N VAL A 748 -5.25 39.80 -19.69
CA VAL A 748 -6.67 40.15 -19.85
C VAL A 748 -7.09 41.18 -18.81
N GLN A 749 -8.00 42.06 -19.21
CA GLN A 749 -8.65 43.00 -18.30
C GLN A 749 -9.58 42.24 -17.35
N THR A 750 -9.51 42.57 -16.08
CA THR A 750 -10.42 42.08 -15.03
C THR A 750 -11.30 43.22 -14.52
N ASP A 751 -12.37 42.88 -13.82
CA ASP A 751 -13.13 43.81 -12.99
C ASP A 751 -12.25 44.41 -11.86
N ARG A 752 -12.74 45.48 -11.22
CA ARG A 752 -11.92 46.35 -10.38
C ARG A 752 -11.37 45.67 -9.12
N PHE A 753 -10.07 45.85 -8.90
CA PHE A 753 -9.28 45.41 -7.74
C PHE A 753 -9.22 43.88 -7.60
N PRO A 754 -8.62 43.18 -8.59
CA PRO A 754 -8.41 41.73 -8.52
C PRO A 754 -7.36 41.41 -7.44
N ILE A 755 -7.74 40.65 -6.41
CA ILE A 755 -6.91 40.51 -5.20
C ILE A 755 -6.49 39.08 -4.86
N ARG A 756 -7.30 38.07 -5.17
CA ARG A 756 -6.94 36.65 -5.03
C ARG A 756 -7.19 35.91 -6.33
N ALA A 757 -6.41 34.87 -6.56
CA ALA A 757 -6.57 33.97 -7.68
C ALA A 757 -6.39 32.51 -7.25
N GLN A 758 -7.15 31.60 -7.85
CA GLN A 758 -7.08 30.16 -7.62
C GLN A 758 -7.39 29.42 -8.93
N VAL A 759 -6.61 28.40 -9.27
CA VAL A 759 -6.84 27.54 -10.45
C VAL A 759 -7.60 26.30 -10.01
N THR A 760 -8.58 25.87 -10.80
CA THR A 760 -9.35 24.65 -10.53
C THR A 760 -8.43 23.41 -10.51
N PRO A 761 -8.71 22.37 -9.70
CA PRO A 761 -7.86 21.19 -9.62
C PRO A 761 -7.64 20.45 -10.95
N ASP A 762 -8.61 20.55 -11.88
CA ASP A 762 -8.51 20.02 -13.24
C ASP A 762 -7.70 20.91 -14.21
N GLY A 763 -7.24 22.07 -13.73
CA GLY A 763 -6.45 23.04 -14.48
C GLY A 763 -7.20 23.81 -15.55
N ARG A 764 -8.52 23.69 -15.68
CA ARG A 764 -9.28 24.28 -16.79
C ARG A 764 -9.64 25.74 -16.59
N TYR A 765 -9.87 26.17 -15.35
CA TYR A 765 -10.35 27.51 -15.04
C TYR A 765 -9.53 28.18 -13.95
N ILE A 766 -9.51 29.50 -13.97
CA ILE A 766 -8.97 30.35 -12.90
C ILE A 766 -10.04 31.31 -12.40
N LEU A 767 -10.19 31.36 -11.09
CA LEU A 767 -11.11 32.26 -10.39
C LEU A 767 -10.32 33.43 -9.85
N VAL A 768 -10.80 34.65 -10.08
CA VAL A 768 -10.18 35.90 -9.61
C VAL A 768 -11.21 36.76 -8.89
N SER A 769 -10.97 37.09 -7.62
CA SER A 769 -11.87 37.93 -6.82
C SER A 769 -11.66 39.40 -7.16
N ALA A 770 -12.73 40.10 -7.56
CA ALA A 770 -12.73 41.54 -7.79
C ALA A 770 -13.37 42.27 -6.61
N LEU A 771 -12.52 42.77 -5.70
CA LEU A 771 -12.95 43.26 -4.40
C LEU A 771 -13.95 44.41 -4.51
N PHE A 772 -13.66 45.43 -5.32
CA PHE A 772 -14.55 46.60 -5.41
C PHE A 772 -15.77 46.37 -6.30
N GLN A 773 -15.73 45.35 -7.16
CA GLN A 773 -16.89 45.00 -7.98
C GLN A 773 -17.88 44.10 -7.24
N GLY A 774 -17.43 43.36 -6.23
CA GLY A 774 -18.29 42.40 -5.54
C GLY A 774 -18.46 41.08 -6.30
N SER A 775 -17.58 40.75 -7.24
CA SER A 775 -17.70 39.57 -8.09
C SER A 775 -16.46 38.66 -8.01
N VAL A 776 -16.65 37.38 -8.36
CA VAL A 776 -15.56 36.47 -8.72
C VAL A 776 -15.66 36.19 -10.21
N GLN A 777 -14.58 36.41 -10.94
CA GLN A 777 -14.49 36.22 -12.38
C GLN A 777 -13.83 34.88 -12.68
N VAL A 778 -14.43 34.11 -13.58
CA VAL A 778 -13.94 32.80 -14.02
C VAL A 778 -13.38 32.97 -15.42
N PHE A 779 -12.09 32.69 -15.60
CA PHE A 779 -11.44 32.67 -16.91
C PHE A 779 -10.99 31.24 -17.25
N THR A 780 -10.91 30.90 -18.53
CA THR A 780 -10.17 29.72 -18.99
C THR A 780 -8.67 29.91 -18.75
N THR A 781 -7.97 28.86 -18.35
CA THR A 781 -6.51 28.93 -18.12
C THR A 781 -5.69 28.96 -19.41
N GLN A 782 -6.23 28.38 -20.50
CA GLN A 782 -5.54 28.25 -21.78
C GLN A 782 -5.38 29.60 -22.49
N ASP A 783 -6.45 30.40 -22.55
CA ASP A 783 -6.54 31.61 -23.38
C ASP A 783 -7.12 32.82 -22.62
N LEU A 784 -7.22 32.76 -21.28
CA LEU A 784 -7.74 33.83 -20.42
C LEU A 784 -9.10 34.40 -20.86
N LYS A 785 -9.96 33.58 -21.46
CA LYS A 785 -11.29 33.98 -21.89
C LYS A 785 -12.23 33.98 -20.70
N LEU A 786 -12.93 35.10 -20.47
CA LEU A 786 -13.94 35.19 -19.42
C LEU A 786 -15.10 34.24 -19.71
N VAL A 787 -15.36 33.32 -18.78
CA VAL A 787 -16.42 32.32 -18.82
C VAL A 787 -17.66 32.82 -18.07
N LYS A 788 -17.45 33.36 -16.86
CA LYS A 788 -18.54 33.74 -15.97
C LYS A 788 -18.12 34.85 -15.01
N ARG A 789 -19.07 35.69 -14.64
CA ARG A 789 -19.03 36.55 -13.45
C ARG A 789 -20.00 35.99 -12.42
N ILE A 790 -19.50 35.69 -11.23
CA ILE A 790 -20.28 35.20 -10.11
C ILE A 790 -20.45 36.37 -9.15
N GLU A 791 -21.69 36.84 -8.99
CA GLU A 791 -22.01 37.96 -8.10
C GLU A 791 -21.97 37.48 -6.65
N ILE A 792 -20.98 37.95 -5.89
CA ILE A 792 -20.76 37.57 -4.48
C ILE A 792 -21.26 38.68 -3.53
N GLY A 793 -21.18 39.94 -3.96
CA GLY A 793 -21.36 41.14 -3.14
C GLY A 793 -20.25 41.34 -2.10
N GLY A 794 -20.38 42.35 -1.24
CA GLY A 794 -19.66 42.44 0.05
C GLY A 794 -18.13 42.32 0.03
N ALA A 795 -17.47 42.83 -1.03
CA ALA A 795 -16.01 42.86 -1.18
C ALA A 795 -15.32 41.48 -1.06
N PRO A 796 -15.43 40.60 -2.07
CA PRO A 796 -14.79 39.29 -2.05
C PRO A 796 -13.26 39.42 -2.00
N LEU A 797 -12.65 38.74 -1.04
CA LEU A 797 -11.22 38.75 -0.78
C LEU A 797 -10.65 37.35 -0.96
N GLY A 798 -10.53 36.55 0.11
CA GLY A 798 -10.03 35.17 0.09
C GLY A 798 -10.82 34.24 -0.84
N ILE A 799 -10.14 33.40 -1.62
CA ILE A 799 -10.74 32.29 -2.38
C ILE A 799 -10.04 31.00 -1.95
N LEU A 800 -10.84 29.97 -1.63
CA LEU A 800 -10.37 28.62 -1.35
C LEU A 800 -11.23 27.62 -2.11
N MET A 801 -10.60 26.72 -2.87
CA MET A 801 -11.31 25.62 -3.53
C MET A 801 -11.16 24.33 -2.71
N THR A 802 -12.22 23.51 -2.71
CA THR A 802 -12.13 22.16 -2.17
C THR A 802 -11.28 21.26 -3.07
N PRO A 803 -10.54 20.27 -2.53
CA PRO A 803 -9.69 19.38 -3.33
C PRO A 803 -10.44 18.58 -4.40
N ASP A 804 -11.74 18.34 -4.22
CA ASP A 804 -12.59 17.66 -5.21
C ASP A 804 -13.01 18.55 -6.38
N GLY A 805 -12.67 19.85 -6.34
CA GLY A 805 -12.98 20.83 -7.38
C GLY A 805 -14.47 21.15 -7.53
N ARG A 806 -15.31 20.82 -6.54
CA ARG A 806 -16.77 21.03 -6.63
C ARG A 806 -17.24 22.32 -5.98
N THR A 807 -16.53 22.80 -4.96
CA THR A 807 -16.96 23.96 -4.17
C THR A 807 -15.82 24.97 -4.04
N ALA A 808 -16.14 26.25 -4.10
CA ALA A 808 -15.26 27.32 -3.66
C ALA A 808 -15.89 28.12 -2.51
N TYR A 809 -15.05 28.50 -1.55
CA TYR A 809 -15.37 29.40 -0.46
C TYR A 809 -14.76 30.77 -0.75
N VAL A 810 -15.55 31.84 -0.57
CA VAL A 810 -15.13 33.22 -0.83
C VAL A 810 -15.34 34.07 0.42
N ALA A 811 -14.26 34.57 1.02
CA ALA A 811 -14.32 35.40 2.22
C ALA A 811 -14.76 36.84 1.89
N GLN A 812 -15.62 37.42 2.72
CA GLN A 812 -16.15 38.77 2.59
C GLN A 812 -15.92 39.55 3.90
N PRO A 813 -14.70 40.10 4.09
CA PRO A 813 -14.29 40.69 5.35
C PRO A 813 -15.23 41.79 5.88
N PRO A 814 -15.70 42.78 5.09
CA PRO A 814 -16.56 43.85 5.59
C PRO A 814 -17.92 43.35 6.09
N ASN A 815 -18.40 42.24 5.54
CA ASN A 815 -19.69 41.65 5.85
C ASN A 815 -19.60 40.54 6.91
N ASN A 816 -18.39 40.23 7.41
CA ASN A 816 -18.12 39.12 8.32
C ASN A 816 -18.75 37.80 7.85
N ARG A 817 -18.58 37.43 6.58
CA ARG A 817 -19.21 36.23 6.03
C ARG A 817 -18.30 35.50 5.05
N VAL A 818 -18.60 34.24 4.80
CA VAL A 818 -17.99 33.41 3.75
C VAL A 818 -19.11 32.94 2.81
N THR A 819 -18.88 33.02 1.50
CA THR A 819 -19.84 32.59 0.47
C THR A 819 -19.41 31.26 -0.13
N GLU A 820 -20.35 30.31 -0.22
CA GLU A 820 -20.15 29.05 -0.94
C GLU A 820 -20.59 29.19 -2.40
N VAL A 821 -19.74 28.74 -3.31
CA VAL A 821 -19.97 28.75 -4.75
C VAL A 821 -19.85 27.32 -5.29
N ASP A 822 -20.84 26.87 -6.05
CA ASP A 822 -20.77 25.63 -6.82
C ASP A 822 -19.91 25.83 -8.07
N LEU A 823 -18.84 25.06 -8.22
CA LEU A 823 -17.94 25.15 -9.36
C LEU A 823 -18.47 24.43 -10.62
N ASN A 824 -19.51 23.61 -10.49
CA ASN A 824 -20.15 22.97 -11.64
C ASN A 824 -21.16 23.89 -12.32
N THR A 825 -21.88 24.71 -11.53
CA THR A 825 -22.91 25.62 -12.05
C THR A 825 -22.48 27.08 -12.08
N TRP A 826 -21.41 27.43 -11.36
CA TRP A 826 -20.93 28.80 -11.14
C TRP A 826 -21.94 29.69 -10.40
N GLU A 827 -22.71 29.08 -9.50
CA GLU A 827 -23.75 29.77 -8.74
C GLU A 827 -23.43 29.80 -7.25
N VAL A 828 -23.87 30.88 -6.59
CA VAL A 828 -23.80 30.99 -5.13
C VAL A 828 -24.79 30.02 -4.52
N ARG A 829 -24.31 29.12 -3.65
CA ARG A 829 -25.14 28.18 -2.92
C ARG A 829 -25.66 28.75 -1.60
N SER A 830 -24.78 29.42 -0.85
CA SER A 830 -25.13 29.98 0.46
C SER A 830 -24.13 31.03 0.95
N HIS A 831 -24.54 31.79 1.96
CA HIS A 831 -23.69 32.68 2.73
C HIS A 831 -23.67 32.23 4.19
N PHE A 832 -22.48 32.05 4.77
CA PHE A 832 -22.29 31.68 6.18
C PHE A 832 -21.84 32.90 6.98
N GLN A 833 -22.41 33.09 8.16
CA GLN A 833 -21.94 34.12 9.08
C GLN A 833 -20.62 33.69 9.72
N SER A 834 -19.59 34.52 9.56
CA SER A 834 -18.30 34.40 10.23
C SER A 834 -18.10 35.63 11.15
N GLN A 835 -16.91 35.83 11.69
CA GLN A 835 -16.62 36.91 12.64
C GLN A 835 -15.36 37.70 12.24
N HIS A 836 -15.26 38.94 12.72
CA HIS A 836 -14.01 39.71 12.78
C HIS A 836 -13.15 39.74 11.49
N ARG A 837 -13.78 40.01 10.34
CA ARG A 837 -13.11 40.17 9.03
C ARG A 837 -12.38 38.90 8.54
N PRO A 838 -13.11 37.89 8.03
CA PRO A 838 -12.51 36.68 7.45
C PRO A 838 -11.63 37.00 6.24
N ASP A 839 -10.49 36.32 6.09
CA ASP A 839 -9.58 36.43 4.93
C ASP A 839 -9.05 35.06 4.48
N GLY A 840 -7.83 34.69 4.89
CA GLY A 840 -7.22 33.41 4.54
C GLY A 840 -8.04 32.23 5.04
N MET A 841 -8.14 31.20 4.21
CA MET A 841 -8.90 30.01 4.52
C MET A 841 -8.12 28.75 4.16
N ALA A 842 -8.35 27.68 4.89
CA ALA A 842 -7.88 26.34 4.53
C ALA A 842 -9.00 25.31 4.71
N TYR A 843 -8.90 24.22 3.95
CA TYR A 843 -9.87 23.13 3.99
C TYR A 843 -9.17 21.84 4.36
N LEU A 844 -9.67 21.16 5.38
CA LEU A 844 -9.29 19.78 5.67
C LEU A 844 -10.43 18.88 5.20
N SER A 845 -10.19 18.10 4.15
CA SER A 845 -11.13 17.07 3.73
C SER A 845 -11.35 16.06 4.86
N PRO A 846 -12.54 15.43 4.95
CA PRO A 846 -12.74 14.33 5.86
C PRO A 846 -11.67 13.29 5.57
N SER A 847 -11.10 12.72 6.63
CA SER A 847 -10.33 11.49 6.48
C SER A 847 -11.20 10.52 5.68
N PRO A 848 -10.71 9.92 4.58
CA PRO A 848 -11.56 9.05 3.78
C PRO A 848 -12.14 7.98 4.71
N SER A 849 -13.44 7.72 4.52
CA SER A 849 -14.30 6.94 5.41
C SER A 849 -14.01 5.45 5.41
#